data_AF-A0AAD7UC58-F1
#
_entry.id   AF-A0AAD7UC58-F1
#
_cell.length_a   1.000
_cell.length_b   1.000
_cell.length_c   1.000
_cell.angle_alpha   90.00
_cell.angle_beta   90.00
_cell.angle_gamma   90.00
#
_symmetry.space_group_name_H-M   'P 1'
#
loop_
_entity.id
_entity.type
_entity.pdbx_description
1 polymer ?
#
loop_
_entity_poly.entity_id
_entity_poly.type
_entity_poly.pdbx_seq_one_letter_code
_entity_poly.pdbx_strand_id
1 'polypeptide(L)'
;MEVAFQADLCRKLKVARPPPRLPIAERNYNQVLGTKAHLVLEADPEAVEREDPQWRTSGELRCPNCGNAHKNGELILCYRNCHHCLYVLRHPDDIEIREDQTAGLHVLAATYGHPVDASSAVDVTATLERLVERTKQLRILTTDNLGKLFGVDPCPRRRKALRLRYAINGRRGEVVAFESDRPFHLSRNVQLLASRSMMPLLSIEKATYGHPRGSIKGRGSFDVRDALQYRVDSTHGKSCVISAFEDLTKLFGEPCAGRAKHLVVEYEIAGKAGELYEYEIGGKLAKDINLDAAPSMAPQIIIDAATYGWTEASLAERRKAVQKQMFDVQTLQVRRSMGLPLSADDSKRLRQLPEIERSLELLDGVRLCHNDVADILQRRVEDAGGGHILYLGGRADDDVPDWARAALEPREPDDLNAIFGNPLPGEPKLLKIEYTIVGHDADRRADAPENVSSGGFESNFIKQRKGSFAAVVEDDARGRGTIDASLVLGTPTTLPPIEICYASYGHAADPTQAWDVTAEIKVVVNAFGGRRIYISAQDSLADLFGGDPCLGTRKKLTIRYHVRGFRGCCRIDEKPLNHLRTHLAIGFVQDNADPFSPVPRRPYRDESIERNMRLRMPPRRDSPTTSSPYAHLGAAY
;
A
#
# COMPACT_ATOMS: atom_id res chain seq x y z
N MET A 1 -58.08 -27.10 40.05
CA MET A 1 -58.71 -25.75 40.02
C MET A 1 -57.66 -24.64 39.96
N GLU A 2 -56.50 -24.88 39.31
CA GLU A 2 -55.40 -23.90 39.17
C GLU A 2 -55.00 -23.65 37.71
N VAL A 3 -55.64 -24.31 36.75
CA VAL A 3 -55.39 -24.12 35.30
C VAL A 3 -56.36 -23.09 34.69
N ALA A 4 -57.43 -22.73 35.40
CA ALA A 4 -58.43 -21.77 34.94
C ALA A 4 -58.08 -20.30 35.24
N PHE A 5 -57.11 -20.03 36.12
CA PHE A 5 -56.76 -18.66 36.53
C PHE A 5 -55.66 -18.01 35.65
N GLN A 6 -54.81 -18.81 34.99
CA GLN A 6 -53.80 -18.29 34.06
C GLN A 6 -54.34 -17.92 32.67
N ALA A 7 -55.50 -18.45 32.28
CA ALA A 7 -56.09 -18.16 30.98
C ALA A 7 -56.74 -16.76 30.89
N ASP A 8 -57.15 -16.18 32.02
CA ASP A 8 -57.86 -14.88 32.06
C ASP A 8 -56.90 -13.68 32.17
N LEU A 9 -55.68 -13.88 32.70
CA LEU A 9 -54.67 -12.82 32.81
C LEU A 9 -54.03 -12.48 31.44
N CYS A 10 -53.93 -13.45 30.53
CA CYS A 10 -53.42 -13.23 29.17
C CYS A 10 -54.42 -12.51 28.25
N ARG A 11 -55.70 -12.36 28.63
CA ARG A 11 -56.73 -11.69 27.81
C ARG A 11 -56.79 -10.18 27.99
N LYS A 12 -56.16 -9.61 29.04
CA LYS A 12 -56.26 -8.17 29.36
C LYS A 12 -55.01 -7.33 29.03
N LEU A 13 -53.92 -7.94 28.56
CA LEU A 13 -52.74 -7.19 28.11
C LEU A 13 -52.82 -6.98 26.58
N LYS A 14 -53.28 -5.79 26.18
CA LYS A 14 -53.16 -5.29 24.80
C LYS A 14 -51.67 -5.06 24.48
N VAL A 15 -50.96 -6.12 24.11
CA VAL A 15 -49.64 -6.02 23.47
C VAL A 15 -49.88 -5.84 21.98
N ALA A 16 -49.48 -4.68 21.44
CA ALA A 16 -49.51 -4.44 20.00
C ALA A 16 -48.68 -5.51 19.28
N ARG A 17 -49.28 -6.19 18.31
CA ARG A 17 -48.56 -7.16 17.47
C ARG A 17 -47.40 -6.45 16.77
N PRO A 18 -46.19 -7.01 16.72
CA PRO A 18 -45.17 -6.51 15.81
C PRO A 18 -45.72 -6.57 14.37
N PRO A 19 -45.47 -5.56 13.54
CA PRO A 19 -45.93 -5.59 12.16
C PRO A 19 -45.36 -6.82 11.45
N PRO A 20 -46.12 -7.44 10.52
CA PRO A 20 -45.63 -8.57 9.76
C PRO A 20 -44.34 -8.15 9.05
N ARG A 21 -43.29 -8.98 9.18
CA ARG A 21 -42.08 -8.83 8.37
C ARG A 21 -42.51 -9.00 6.92
N LEU A 22 -42.55 -7.89 6.18
CA LEU A 22 -42.69 -7.94 4.73
C LEU A 22 -41.52 -8.77 4.19
N PRO A 23 -41.76 -9.76 3.32
CA PRO A 23 -40.66 -10.40 2.60
C PRO A 23 -39.90 -9.31 1.86
N ILE A 24 -38.59 -9.27 2.05
CA ILE A 24 -37.70 -8.43 1.24
C ILE A 24 -37.82 -9.00 -0.17
N ALA A 25 -38.60 -8.35 -1.04
CA ALA A 25 -38.64 -8.68 -2.45
C ALA A 25 -37.20 -8.63 -3.00
N GLU A 26 -36.82 -9.60 -3.83
CA GLU A 26 -35.59 -9.54 -4.61
C GLU A 26 -35.56 -8.21 -5.36
N ARG A 27 -34.66 -7.31 -4.96
CA ARG A 27 -34.52 -6.01 -5.59
C ARG A 27 -33.84 -6.23 -6.93
N ASN A 28 -34.61 -6.07 -7.99
CA ASN A 28 -34.09 -6.03 -9.35
C ASN A 28 -33.33 -4.70 -9.55
N TYR A 29 -32.01 -4.75 -9.43
CA TYR A 29 -31.12 -3.57 -9.38
C TYR A 29 -31.10 -2.73 -10.67
N ASN A 30 -31.70 -3.22 -11.76
CA ASN A 30 -31.67 -2.55 -13.07
C ASN A 30 -32.73 -1.44 -13.24
N GLN A 31 -33.66 -1.25 -12.30
CA GLN A 31 -34.81 -0.35 -12.50
C GLN A 31 -34.68 1.07 -11.90
N VAL A 32 -33.60 1.40 -11.19
CA VAL A 32 -33.47 2.69 -10.47
C VAL A 32 -32.54 3.71 -11.16
N LEU A 33 -31.95 3.38 -12.32
CA LEU A 33 -31.09 4.31 -13.07
C LEU A 33 -31.84 5.38 -13.89
N GLY A 34 -33.17 5.54 -13.70
CA GLY A 34 -34.01 6.37 -14.57
C GLY A 34 -34.49 7.73 -14.05
N THR A 35 -34.37 8.05 -12.76
CA THR A 35 -34.97 9.29 -12.21
C THR A 35 -33.92 10.26 -11.68
N LYS A 36 -33.60 11.27 -12.50
CA LYS A 36 -32.88 12.50 -12.10
C LYS A 36 -33.69 13.25 -11.04
N ALA A 37 -33.38 13.04 -9.77
CA ALA A 37 -33.75 13.98 -8.71
C ALA A 37 -32.65 15.04 -8.61
N HIS A 38 -32.89 16.21 -9.20
CA HIS A 38 -32.09 17.41 -8.96
C HIS A 38 -32.34 17.90 -7.52
N LEU A 39 -31.49 17.49 -6.60
CA LEU A 39 -31.34 18.14 -5.30
C LEU A 39 -30.06 18.98 -5.36
N VAL A 40 -30.22 20.22 -5.81
CA VAL A 40 -29.19 21.25 -5.75
C VAL A 40 -29.01 21.60 -4.28
N LEU A 41 -27.92 21.14 -3.68
CA LEU A 41 -27.42 21.67 -2.42
C LEU A 41 -26.22 22.55 -2.80
N GLU A 42 -26.47 23.85 -2.94
CA GLU A 42 -25.40 24.84 -2.96
C GLU A 42 -24.66 24.73 -1.61
N ALA A 43 -23.39 24.38 -1.70
CA ALA A 43 -22.51 24.20 -0.54
C ALA A 43 -21.84 25.54 -0.27
N ASP A 44 -22.11 26.10 0.90
CA ASP A 44 -21.32 27.19 1.46
C ASP A 44 -20.10 26.57 2.19
N PRO A 45 -18.86 26.81 1.71
CA PRO A 45 -17.66 26.19 2.27
C PRO A 45 -17.21 26.76 3.64
N GLU A 46 -17.88 27.79 4.17
CA GLU A 46 -17.46 28.47 5.41
C GLU A 46 -18.21 28.03 6.69
N ALA A 47 -19.20 27.15 6.60
CA ALA A 47 -20.04 26.77 7.76
C ALA A 47 -19.40 25.75 8.75
N VAL A 48 -18.08 25.77 8.95
CA VAL A 48 -17.38 24.99 10.00
C VAL A 48 -16.91 25.95 11.10
N GLU A 49 -17.83 26.70 11.70
CA GLU A 49 -17.53 27.35 12.98
C GLU A 49 -17.74 26.35 14.12
N ARG A 50 -16.65 26.17 14.88
CA ARG A 50 -16.57 25.35 16.09
C ARG A 50 -17.29 26.06 17.23
N GLU A 51 -18.58 25.82 17.39
CA GLU A 51 -19.21 25.94 18.70
C GLU A 51 -19.33 24.55 19.32
N ASP A 52 -18.64 24.36 20.44
CA ASP A 52 -18.61 23.15 21.25
C ASP A 52 -20.01 22.93 21.84
N PRO A 53 -20.82 22.01 21.30
CA PRO A 53 -22.23 22.10 21.56
C PRO A 53 -22.55 21.34 22.86
N GLN A 54 -23.04 22.10 23.84
CA GLN A 54 -23.41 21.69 25.19
C GLN A 54 -24.56 20.65 25.20
N TRP A 55 -24.30 19.40 24.79
CA TRP A 55 -25.33 18.34 24.76
C TRP A 55 -25.33 17.42 25.99
N ARG A 56 -24.58 17.75 27.05
CA ARG A 56 -24.58 16.99 28.31
C ARG A 56 -25.71 17.47 29.24
N THR A 57 -26.96 17.28 28.87
CA THR A 57 -28.09 17.67 29.74
C THR A 57 -28.58 16.55 30.68
N SER A 58 -27.96 15.36 30.71
CA SER A 58 -28.39 14.28 31.63
C SER A 58 -27.37 13.17 31.94
N GLY A 59 -26.07 13.34 31.61
CA GLY A 59 -25.07 12.26 31.75
C GLY A 59 -25.17 11.15 30.68
N GLU A 60 -26.27 11.08 29.94
CA GLU A 60 -26.41 10.23 28.75
C GLU A 60 -25.79 10.89 27.51
N LEU A 61 -24.87 10.20 26.85
CA LEU A 61 -24.32 10.62 25.55
C LEU A 61 -25.42 10.46 24.48
N ARG A 62 -25.81 11.54 23.80
CA ARG A 62 -26.79 11.49 22.70
C ARG A 62 -26.14 11.83 21.37
N CYS A 63 -26.57 11.16 20.30
CA CYS A 63 -26.12 11.51 18.95
C CYS A 63 -26.71 12.86 18.54
N PRO A 64 -25.90 13.86 18.15
CA PRO A 64 -26.42 15.17 17.77
C PRO A 64 -27.23 15.14 16.46
N ASN A 65 -27.09 14.08 15.67
CA ASN A 65 -27.76 13.96 14.39
C ASN A 65 -29.10 13.20 14.47
N CYS A 66 -29.17 12.07 15.20
CA CYS A 66 -30.40 11.28 15.32
C CYS A 66 -31.07 11.33 16.70
N GLY A 67 -30.47 11.99 17.70
CA GLY A 67 -31.02 12.11 19.06
C GLY A 67 -30.96 10.84 19.92
N ASN A 68 -30.53 9.70 19.36
CA ASN A 68 -30.47 8.44 20.09
C ASN A 68 -29.47 8.49 21.24
N ALA A 69 -29.89 7.93 22.38
CA ALA A 69 -29.03 7.74 23.54
C ALA A 69 -28.06 6.57 23.31
N HIS A 70 -26.78 6.82 23.58
CA HIS A 70 -25.70 5.84 23.57
C HIS A 70 -25.50 5.32 24.98
N LYS A 71 -25.95 4.08 25.20
CA LYS A 71 -25.69 3.36 26.44
C LYS A 71 -24.18 3.14 26.60
N ASN A 72 -23.69 3.21 27.84
CA ASN A 72 -22.26 3.10 28.18
C ASN A 72 -21.40 4.19 27.50
N GLY A 73 -21.75 5.46 27.72
CA GLY A 73 -21.02 6.62 27.16
C GLY A 73 -19.54 6.67 27.52
N GLU A 74 -19.11 5.98 28.58
CA GLU A 74 -17.70 5.82 28.96
C GLU A 74 -16.88 5.11 27.86
N LEU A 75 -17.51 4.23 27.07
CA LEU A 75 -16.86 3.47 25.99
C LEU A 75 -16.75 4.26 24.67
N ILE A 76 -17.04 5.56 24.65
CA ILE A 76 -17.05 6.40 23.44
C ILE A 76 -15.72 6.36 22.67
N LEU A 77 -14.61 6.13 23.37
CA LEU A 77 -13.29 5.99 22.77
C LEU A 77 -13.18 4.78 21.85
N CYS A 78 -13.87 3.66 22.14
CA CYS A 78 -13.92 2.49 21.27
C CYS A 78 -15.14 2.50 20.32
N TYR A 79 -16.22 3.17 20.71
CA TYR A 79 -17.48 3.26 19.95
C TYR A 79 -17.71 4.69 19.45
N ARG A 80 -16.78 5.18 18.62
CA ARG A 80 -16.77 6.55 18.12
C ARG A 80 -17.91 6.89 17.15
N ASN A 81 -18.63 5.90 16.66
CA ASN A 81 -19.69 6.09 15.67
C ASN A 81 -21.05 5.76 16.26
N CYS A 82 -22.07 6.54 15.90
CA CYS A 82 -23.43 6.25 16.29
C CYS A 82 -23.90 4.93 15.65
N HIS A 83 -24.22 3.91 16.46
CA HIS A 83 -24.70 2.62 15.94
C HIS A 83 -25.97 2.71 15.08
N HIS A 84 -26.77 3.79 15.21
CA HIS A 84 -28.01 3.97 14.47
C HIS A 84 -27.83 4.73 13.16
N CYS A 85 -27.01 5.79 13.16
CA CYS A 85 -26.92 6.71 12.03
C CYS A 85 -25.49 6.98 11.55
N LEU A 86 -24.51 6.33 12.15
CA LEU A 86 -23.09 6.36 11.78
C LEU A 86 -22.42 7.74 11.85
N TYR A 87 -23.07 8.70 12.51
CA TYR A 87 -22.45 9.97 12.85
C TYR A 87 -21.24 9.75 13.74
N VAL A 88 -20.13 10.43 13.44
CA VAL A 88 -18.90 10.39 14.23
C VAL A 88 -19.13 11.16 15.54
N LEU A 89 -19.37 10.44 16.63
CA LEU A 89 -19.60 10.97 17.98
C LEU A 89 -18.34 11.57 18.59
N ARG A 90 -17.16 11.06 18.22
CA ARG A 90 -15.85 11.55 18.69
C ARG A 90 -14.79 11.35 17.62
N HIS A 91 -14.02 12.38 17.31
CA HIS A 91 -12.94 12.29 16.34
C HIS A 91 -11.77 11.50 16.95
N PRO A 92 -10.98 10.74 16.15
CA PRO A 92 -9.76 10.12 16.66
C PRO A 92 -8.80 11.13 17.28
N ASP A 93 -8.75 12.36 16.76
CA ASP A 93 -7.90 13.44 17.25
C ASP A 93 -8.25 13.92 18.66
N ASP A 94 -9.48 13.71 19.12
CA ASP A 94 -9.93 14.09 20.46
C ASP A 94 -9.36 13.18 21.56
N ILE A 95 -8.51 12.20 21.19
CA ILE A 95 -7.79 11.33 22.12
C ILE A 95 -6.41 11.92 22.36
N GLU A 96 -6.26 12.60 23.49
CA GLU A 96 -4.99 13.12 23.96
C GLU A 96 -4.07 11.97 24.40
N ILE A 97 -2.82 11.99 23.90
CA ILE A 97 -1.74 11.16 24.42
C ILE A 97 -1.04 11.99 25.48
N ARG A 98 -1.02 11.50 26.72
CA ARG A 98 -0.32 12.17 27.81
C ARG A 98 1.20 12.12 27.61
N GLU A 99 1.93 13.06 28.19
CA GLU A 99 3.40 13.10 28.07
C GLU A 99 4.07 11.81 28.57
N ASP A 100 3.54 11.20 29.64
CA ASP A 100 4.00 9.91 30.17
C ASP A 100 3.74 8.71 29.22
N GLN A 101 2.86 8.89 28.23
CA GLN A 101 2.49 7.90 27.22
C GLN A 101 3.21 8.09 25.88
N THR A 102 4.14 9.05 25.79
CA THR A 102 4.91 9.32 24.56
C THR A 102 6.03 8.31 24.30
N ALA A 103 6.40 7.49 25.28
CA ALA A 103 7.45 6.48 25.15
C ALA A 103 6.93 5.08 25.51
N GLY A 104 7.21 4.08 24.66
CA GLY A 104 6.77 2.70 24.87
C GLY A 104 5.38 2.42 24.31
N LEU A 105 4.77 1.31 24.75
CA LEU A 105 3.41 0.90 24.38
C LEU A 105 2.47 1.22 25.55
N HIS A 106 1.34 1.85 25.25
CA HIS A 106 0.28 2.20 26.21
C HIS A 106 -1.09 1.89 25.62
N VAL A 107 -2.00 1.33 26.41
CA VAL A 107 -3.39 1.08 26.06
C VAL A 107 -4.21 2.32 26.40
N LEU A 108 -4.79 2.97 25.39
CA LEU A 108 -5.60 4.17 25.57
C LEU A 108 -7.06 3.83 25.91
N ALA A 109 -7.59 2.81 25.24
CA ALA A 109 -8.93 2.29 25.49
C ALA A 109 -9.06 0.88 24.90
N ALA A 110 -9.71 -0.03 25.60
CA ALA A 110 -9.99 -1.36 25.09
C ALA A 110 -11.35 -1.86 25.54
N THR A 111 -12.08 -2.52 24.63
CA THR A 111 -13.37 -3.14 24.94
C THR A 111 -13.46 -4.52 24.35
N TYR A 112 -14.17 -5.41 25.05
CA TYR A 112 -14.52 -6.73 24.55
C TYR A 112 -16.04 -6.88 24.56
N GLY A 113 -16.62 -7.32 23.45
CA GLY A 113 -18.07 -7.51 23.34
C GLY A 113 -18.61 -7.31 21.93
N HIS A 114 -19.81 -6.76 21.82
CA HIS A 114 -20.48 -6.59 20.53
C HIS A 114 -19.72 -5.58 19.64
N PRO A 115 -19.48 -5.87 18.35
CA PRO A 115 -18.63 -5.02 17.51
C PRO A 115 -19.16 -3.60 17.29
N VAL A 116 -20.47 -3.36 17.41
CA VAL A 116 -21.07 -2.04 17.08
C VAL A 116 -21.87 -1.44 18.25
N ASP A 117 -22.21 -2.25 19.25
CA ASP A 117 -23.16 -1.86 20.30
C ASP A 117 -22.46 -1.83 21.66
N ALA A 118 -22.17 -0.62 22.14
CA ALA A 118 -21.50 -0.39 23.41
C ALA A 118 -22.28 -0.93 24.62
N SER A 119 -23.59 -1.13 24.51
CA SER A 119 -24.41 -1.67 25.60
C SER A 119 -24.09 -3.14 25.92
N SER A 120 -23.50 -3.84 24.96
CA SER A 120 -23.18 -5.26 25.01
C SER A 120 -21.65 -5.48 25.01
N ALA A 121 -20.92 -4.55 25.60
CA ALA A 121 -19.46 -4.56 25.69
C ALA A 121 -19.00 -4.17 27.10
N VAL A 122 -17.83 -4.67 27.47
CA VAL A 122 -17.15 -4.36 28.73
C VAL A 122 -15.82 -3.68 28.46
N ASP A 123 -15.44 -2.77 29.35
CA ASP A 123 -14.12 -2.16 29.36
C ASP A 123 -13.09 -3.19 29.84
N VAL A 124 -12.02 -3.37 29.06
CA VAL A 124 -10.88 -4.25 29.38
C VAL A 124 -9.55 -3.51 29.39
N THR A 125 -9.58 -2.18 29.38
CA THR A 125 -8.41 -1.28 29.31
C THR A 125 -7.40 -1.59 30.40
N ALA A 126 -7.81 -1.55 31.67
CA ALA A 126 -6.92 -1.80 32.81
C ALA A 126 -6.35 -3.23 32.85
N THR A 127 -7.03 -4.19 32.24
CA THR A 127 -6.51 -5.57 32.14
C THR A 127 -5.41 -5.67 31.09
N LEU A 128 -5.59 -5.05 29.93
CA LEU A 128 -4.57 -5.03 28.88
C LEU A 128 -3.38 -4.15 29.27
N GLU A 129 -3.61 -3.03 29.94
CA GLU A 129 -2.52 -2.15 30.39
C GLU A 129 -1.59 -2.87 31.37
N ARG A 130 -2.14 -3.61 32.34
CA ARG A 130 -1.35 -4.46 33.24
C ARG A 130 -0.57 -5.55 32.52
N LEU A 131 -1.06 -6.06 31.39
CA LEU A 131 -0.29 -7.01 30.58
C LEU A 131 0.91 -6.29 29.96
N VAL A 132 0.69 -5.14 29.31
CA VAL A 132 1.73 -4.33 28.69
C VAL A 132 2.79 -3.88 29.70
N GLU A 133 2.40 -3.45 30.89
CA GLU A 133 3.33 -3.04 31.95
C GLU A 133 4.29 -4.17 32.33
N ARG A 134 3.80 -5.42 32.38
CA ARG A 134 4.56 -6.61 32.75
C ARG A 134 5.46 -7.12 31.64
N THR A 135 4.97 -7.16 30.40
CA THR A 135 5.68 -7.80 29.28
C THR A 135 6.37 -6.81 28.35
N LYS A 136 6.10 -5.50 28.47
CA LYS A 136 6.54 -4.42 27.56
C LYS A 136 6.10 -4.60 26.10
N GLN A 137 5.20 -5.55 25.87
CA GLN A 137 4.61 -5.90 24.59
C GLN A 137 3.18 -6.37 24.84
N LEU A 138 2.27 -6.16 23.88
CA LEU A 138 0.95 -6.78 23.93
C LEU A 138 0.91 -7.96 22.96
N ARG A 139 0.68 -9.15 23.47
CA ARG A 139 0.56 -10.36 22.65
C ARG A 139 -0.66 -11.16 23.10
N ILE A 140 -1.67 -11.21 22.24
CA ILE A 140 -2.87 -12.04 22.40
C ILE A 140 -2.91 -12.98 21.20
N LEU A 141 -2.79 -14.27 21.47
CA LEU A 141 -2.76 -15.33 20.47
C LEU A 141 -4.15 -15.90 20.22
N THR A 142 -4.34 -16.51 19.06
CA THR A 142 -5.57 -17.26 18.73
C THR A 142 -5.81 -18.42 19.72
N THR A 143 -4.77 -18.90 20.40
CA THR A 143 -4.85 -19.94 21.43
C THR A 143 -5.30 -19.42 22.79
N ASP A 144 -5.27 -18.10 23.03
CA ASP A 144 -5.61 -17.53 24.33
C ASP A 144 -7.12 -17.48 24.53
N ASN A 145 -7.57 -17.80 25.76
CA ASN A 145 -8.99 -17.77 26.10
C ASN A 145 -9.37 -16.43 26.74
N LEU A 146 -10.05 -15.59 25.97
CA LEU A 146 -10.49 -14.25 26.37
C LEU A 146 -11.52 -14.26 27.50
N GLY A 147 -12.35 -15.30 27.60
CA GLY A 147 -13.31 -15.45 28.68
C GLY A 147 -12.61 -15.61 30.03
N LYS A 148 -11.50 -16.35 30.07
CA LYS A 148 -10.63 -16.44 31.24
C LYS A 148 -9.83 -15.15 31.46
N LEU A 149 -9.39 -14.49 30.40
CA LEU A 149 -8.58 -13.28 30.49
C LEU A 149 -9.37 -12.08 31.04
N PHE A 150 -10.62 -11.92 30.61
CA PHE A 150 -11.48 -10.80 30.99
C PHE A 150 -12.51 -11.15 32.07
N GLY A 151 -12.73 -12.44 32.34
CA GLY A 151 -13.59 -12.92 33.43
C GLY A 151 -15.10 -12.84 33.17
N VAL A 152 -15.53 -12.29 32.02
CA VAL A 152 -16.96 -12.06 31.71
C VAL A 152 -17.24 -12.33 30.22
N ASP A 153 -18.38 -12.95 29.91
CA ASP A 153 -18.97 -12.96 28.56
C ASP A 153 -19.99 -11.82 28.42
N PRO A 154 -19.63 -10.68 27.80
CA PRO A 154 -20.47 -9.49 27.75
C PRO A 154 -21.70 -9.65 26.85
N CYS A 155 -21.67 -10.57 25.88
CA CYS A 155 -22.83 -10.86 25.04
C CYS A 155 -22.86 -12.34 24.63
N PRO A 156 -23.48 -13.20 25.47
CA PRO A 156 -23.57 -14.63 25.21
C PRO A 156 -24.22 -14.93 23.87
N ARG A 157 -23.75 -16.01 23.22
CA ARG A 157 -24.24 -16.51 21.92
C ARG A 157 -24.08 -15.54 20.74
N ARG A 158 -23.36 -14.43 20.93
CA ARG A 158 -22.95 -13.53 19.85
C ARG A 158 -21.44 -13.57 19.69
N ARG A 159 -21.00 -13.41 18.45
CA ARG A 159 -19.58 -13.29 18.10
C ARG A 159 -19.08 -11.95 18.63
N LYS A 160 -18.07 -11.99 19.50
CA LYS A 160 -17.49 -10.80 20.12
C LYS A 160 -16.32 -10.28 19.29
N ALA A 161 -15.93 -9.05 19.59
CA ALA A 161 -14.72 -8.43 19.09
C ALA A 161 -13.97 -7.77 20.24
N LEU A 162 -12.65 -7.88 20.20
CA LEU A 162 -11.74 -7.05 20.98
C LEU A 162 -11.45 -5.79 20.14
N ARG A 163 -11.84 -4.63 20.66
CA ARG A 163 -11.46 -3.32 20.12
C ARG A 163 -10.38 -2.75 21.03
N LEU A 164 -9.26 -2.35 20.46
CA LEU A 164 -8.13 -1.82 21.20
C LEU A 164 -7.64 -0.56 20.50
N ARG A 165 -7.47 0.51 21.26
CA ARG A 165 -6.72 1.70 20.89
C ARG A 165 -5.51 1.83 21.79
N TYR A 166 -4.40 2.17 21.18
CA TYR A 166 -3.11 2.21 21.87
C TYR A 166 -2.27 3.36 21.34
N ALA A 167 -1.21 3.69 22.09
CA ALA A 167 -0.12 4.55 21.65
C ALA A 167 1.18 3.74 21.66
N ILE A 168 1.96 3.81 20.57
CA ILE A 168 3.35 3.34 20.51
C ILE A 168 4.24 4.54 20.19
N ASN A 169 5.12 4.90 21.14
CA ASN A 169 6.07 6.00 20.99
C ASN A 169 5.37 7.31 20.52
N GLY A 170 4.24 7.65 21.14
CA GLY A 170 3.46 8.86 20.80
C GLY A 170 2.60 8.76 19.54
N ARG A 171 2.56 7.61 18.84
CA ARG A 171 1.68 7.39 17.68
C ARG A 171 0.49 6.52 18.06
N ARG A 172 -0.71 6.93 17.66
CA ARG A 172 -1.94 6.17 17.92
C ARG A 172 -2.15 5.05 16.89
N GLY A 173 -2.74 3.95 17.34
CA GLY A 173 -3.22 2.88 16.49
C GLY A 173 -4.50 2.26 17.03
N GLU A 174 -5.24 1.58 16.15
CA GLU A 174 -6.52 0.94 16.45
C GLU A 174 -6.58 -0.45 15.81
N VAL A 175 -6.99 -1.45 16.59
CA VAL A 175 -7.26 -2.80 16.10
C VAL A 175 -8.62 -3.26 16.55
N VAL A 176 -9.35 -3.87 15.61
CA VAL A 176 -10.55 -4.66 15.89
C VAL A 176 -10.24 -6.10 15.53
N ALA A 177 -10.24 -6.99 16.53
CA ALA A 177 -10.02 -8.41 16.34
C ALA A 177 -11.28 -9.18 16.73
N PHE A 178 -11.90 -9.84 15.74
CA PHE A 178 -13.09 -10.64 15.98
C PHE A 178 -12.73 -11.98 16.61
N GLU A 179 -13.66 -12.54 17.37
CA GLU A 179 -13.58 -13.95 17.74
C GLU A 179 -13.58 -14.86 16.51
N SER A 180 -12.93 -16.00 16.63
CA SER A 180 -13.05 -17.13 15.70
C SER A 180 -14.35 -17.89 15.92
N ASP A 181 -14.56 -18.96 15.16
CA ASP A 181 -15.68 -19.89 15.41
C ASP A 181 -15.53 -20.63 16.75
N ARG A 182 -14.32 -20.66 17.31
CA ARG A 182 -14.06 -21.14 18.66
C ARG A 182 -14.41 -20.03 19.67
N PRO A 183 -15.39 -20.22 20.57
CA PRO A 183 -15.81 -19.20 21.52
C PRO A 183 -14.65 -18.73 22.40
N PHE A 184 -14.56 -17.44 22.68
CA PHE A 184 -13.51 -16.83 23.51
C PHE A 184 -12.10 -16.85 22.91
N HIS A 185 -11.94 -17.16 21.63
CA HIS A 185 -10.64 -17.15 20.94
C HIS A 185 -10.68 -16.19 19.76
N LEU A 186 -9.64 -15.38 19.55
CA LEU A 186 -9.56 -14.47 18.41
C LEU A 186 -9.36 -15.23 17.09
N SER A 187 -9.86 -14.66 15.99
CA SER A 187 -9.63 -15.16 14.63
C SER A 187 -8.23 -14.89 14.10
N ARG A 188 -7.50 -13.95 14.73
CA ARG A 188 -6.12 -13.59 14.40
C ARG A 188 -5.34 -13.21 15.65
N ASN A 189 -4.03 -13.36 15.59
CA ASN A 189 -3.14 -12.84 16.63
C ASN A 189 -3.18 -11.32 16.66
N VAL A 190 -3.09 -10.73 17.84
CA VAL A 190 -2.83 -9.31 18.06
C VAL A 190 -1.48 -9.19 18.74
N GLN A 191 -0.52 -8.61 18.03
CA GLN A 191 0.86 -8.47 18.50
C GLN A 191 1.32 -7.03 18.29
N LEU A 192 1.69 -6.37 19.38
CA LEU A 192 2.24 -5.03 19.40
C LEU A 192 3.52 -5.04 20.22
N LEU A 193 4.60 -4.57 19.61
CA LEU A 193 5.91 -4.49 20.23
C LEU A 193 6.38 -3.04 20.20
N ALA A 194 6.57 -2.44 21.37
CA ALA A 194 7.25 -1.16 21.46
C ALA A 194 8.75 -1.38 21.60
N SER A 195 9.51 -1.00 20.56
CA SER A 195 10.95 -0.79 20.67
C SER A 195 11.22 0.71 20.79
N ARG A 196 11.91 1.13 21.86
CA ARG A 196 12.35 2.53 22.02
C ARG A 196 13.38 2.95 20.96
N SER A 197 14.03 1.98 20.31
CA SER A 197 15.10 2.23 19.34
C SER A 197 14.64 2.21 17.88
N MET A 198 13.41 1.78 17.59
CA MET A 198 12.91 1.70 16.21
C MET A 198 11.83 2.74 15.98
N MET A 199 12.24 3.85 15.34
CA MET A 199 11.31 4.66 14.57
C MET A 199 10.79 3.80 13.41
N PRO A 200 9.49 3.85 13.09
CA PRO A 200 8.94 3.05 12.02
C PRO A 200 9.48 3.62 10.69
N LEU A 201 9.73 2.72 9.75
CA LEU A 201 10.10 3.11 8.39
C LEU A 201 8.90 3.71 7.64
N LEU A 202 7.67 3.33 8.03
CA LEU A 202 6.43 3.85 7.47
C LEU A 202 5.56 4.45 8.59
N SER A 203 4.96 5.61 8.34
CA SER A 203 3.94 6.22 9.18
C SER A 203 2.74 6.64 8.34
N ILE A 204 1.55 6.47 8.89
CA ILE A 204 0.30 6.95 8.28
C ILE A 204 -0.02 8.32 8.87
N GLU A 205 0.05 9.36 8.06
CA GLU A 205 -0.23 10.74 8.49
C GLU A 205 -1.74 10.97 8.57
N LYS A 206 -2.46 10.53 7.53
CA LYS A 206 -3.91 10.67 7.42
C LYS A 206 -4.47 9.54 6.58
N ALA A 207 -5.64 9.02 6.95
CA ALA A 207 -6.35 8.11 6.06
C ALA A 207 -7.85 8.23 6.22
N THR A 208 -8.56 8.31 5.11
CA THR A 208 -10.01 8.45 5.08
C THR A 208 -10.63 7.40 4.16
N TYR A 209 -11.70 6.77 4.63
CA TYR A 209 -12.50 5.84 3.84
C TYR A 209 -13.95 6.30 3.79
N GLY A 210 -14.49 6.49 2.59
CA GLY A 210 -15.88 6.85 2.41
C GLY A 210 -16.13 7.69 1.17
N HIS A 211 -17.14 8.56 1.24
CA HIS A 211 -17.65 9.30 0.10
C HIS A 211 -16.60 10.25 -0.50
N PRO A 212 -16.55 10.43 -1.83
CA PRO A 212 -15.48 11.19 -2.44
C PRO A 212 -15.38 12.68 -2.11
N ARG A 213 -16.46 13.24 -1.56
CA ARG A 213 -16.52 14.62 -1.07
C ARG A 213 -16.18 14.73 0.43
N GLY A 214 -15.72 13.64 1.05
CA GLY A 214 -15.46 13.55 2.47
C GLY A 214 -16.73 13.51 3.33
N SER A 215 -16.57 13.89 4.59
CA SER A 215 -17.64 13.91 5.58
C SER A 215 -18.56 15.11 5.34
N ILE A 216 -19.86 14.85 5.20
CA ILE A 216 -20.88 15.89 5.11
C ILE A 216 -21.70 15.84 6.40
N LYS A 217 -21.63 16.90 7.22
CA LYS A 217 -22.30 16.98 8.53
C LYS A 217 -21.94 15.81 9.47
N GLY A 218 -20.66 15.42 9.51
CA GLY A 218 -20.16 14.35 10.38
C GLY A 218 -20.55 12.92 9.95
N ARG A 219 -20.98 12.73 8.69
CA ARG A 219 -21.32 11.43 8.10
C ARG A 219 -20.68 11.24 6.74
N GLY A 220 -20.57 9.98 6.33
CA GLY A 220 -20.24 9.62 4.95
C GLY A 220 -18.77 9.31 4.71
N SER A 221 -17.88 9.60 5.67
CA SER A 221 -16.51 9.12 5.67
C SER A 221 -16.03 8.81 7.09
N PHE A 222 -15.21 7.78 7.23
CA PHE A 222 -14.52 7.44 8.47
C PHE A 222 -13.04 7.78 8.35
N ASP A 223 -12.48 8.30 9.45
CA ASP A 223 -11.05 8.31 9.66
C ASP A 223 -10.60 6.87 10.01
N VAL A 224 -9.68 6.37 9.20
CA VAL A 224 -9.12 5.02 9.28
C VAL A 224 -7.60 5.03 9.50
N ARG A 225 -7.02 6.19 9.84
CA ARG A 225 -5.59 6.37 10.08
C ARG A 225 -5.07 5.39 11.12
N ASP A 226 -5.73 5.34 12.29
CA ASP A 226 -5.32 4.48 13.40
C ASP A 226 -5.40 2.98 13.02
N ALA A 227 -6.38 2.61 12.18
CA ALA A 227 -6.55 1.23 11.71
C ALA A 227 -5.45 0.82 10.72
N LEU A 228 -5.01 1.73 9.85
CA LEU A 228 -3.85 1.49 8.98
C LEU A 228 -2.54 1.53 9.74
N GLN A 229 -2.40 2.43 10.72
CA GLN A 229 -1.21 2.50 11.57
C GLN A 229 -1.01 1.21 12.35
N TYR A 230 -2.09 0.53 12.78
CA TYR A 230 -1.98 -0.82 13.35
C TYR A 230 -1.38 -1.84 12.40
N ARG A 231 -1.74 -1.82 11.11
CA ARG A 231 -1.13 -2.73 10.14
C ARG A 231 0.37 -2.51 10.04
N VAL A 232 0.77 -1.24 10.01
CA VAL A 232 2.18 -0.84 10.02
C VAL A 232 2.88 -1.31 11.28
N ASP A 233 2.30 -1.10 12.46
CA ASP A 233 2.90 -1.53 13.73
C ASP A 233 2.99 -3.06 13.84
N SER A 234 2.01 -3.78 13.29
CA SER A 234 1.99 -5.25 13.24
C SER A 234 3.09 -5.85 12.35
N THR A 235 3.61 -5.07 11.40
CA THR A 235 4.80 -5.40 10.58
C THR A 235 6.08 -4.76 11.12
N HIS A 236 6.09 -4.35 12.39
CA HIS A 236 7.21 -3.66 13.05
C HIS A 236 7.58 -2.32 12.40
N GLY A 237 6.60 -1.59 11.89
CA GLY A 237 6.78 -0.27 11.32
C GLY A 237 7.24 -0.27 9.86
N LYS A 238 7.11 -1.39 9.14
CA LYS A 238 7.75 -1.56 7.82
C LYS A 238 6.81 -1.35 6.65
N SER A 239 5.61 -1.91 6.73
CA SER A 239 4.70 -1.94 5.58
C SER A 239 3.23 -1.98 5.97
N CYS A 240 2.39 -1.45 5.08
CA CYS A 240 0.94 -1.53 5.14
C CYS A 240 0.44 -2.18 3.84
N VAL A 241 -0.26 -3.31 3.97
CA VAL A 241 -0.85 -4.02 2.84
C VAL A 241 -2.35 -4.21 3.06
N ILE A 242 -3.13 -3.89 2.02
CA ILE A 242 -4.56 -4.22 1.90
C ILE A 242 -4.76 -4.91 0.56
N SER A 243 -5.27 -6.13 0.63
CA SER A 243 -5.58 -6.90 -0.57
C SER A 243 -6.79 -6.31 -1.29
N ALA A 244 -6.79 -6.34 -2.63
CA ALA A 244 -7.98 -6.05 -3.42
C ALA A 244 -9.15 -7.01 -3.09
N PHE A 245 -8.88 -8.15 -2.46
CA PHE A 245 -9.87 -9.14 -2.04
C PHE A 245 -10.28 -9.02 -0.57
N GLU A 246 -9.80 -8.02 0.15
CA GLU A 246 -10.20 -7.77 1.53
C GLU A 246 -11.46 -6.90 1.62
N ASP A 247 -12.43 -7.34 2.42
CA ASP A 247 -13.70 -6.65 2.64
C ASP A 247 -13.50 -5.42 3.56
N LEU A 248 -13.57 -4.24 2.94
CA LEU A 248 -13.36 -2.95 3.59
C LEU A 248 -14.44 -2.62 4.62
N THR A 249 -15.67 -3.14 4.46
CA THR A 249 -16.72 -2.95 5.45
C THR A 249 -16.42 -3.71 6.74
N LYS A 250 -15.81 -4.89 6.64
CA LYS A 250 -15.32 -5.61 7.84
C LYS A 250 -14.14 -4.90 8.49
N LEU A 251 -13.29 -4.26 7.69
CA LEU A 251 -12.08 -3.60 8.16
C LEU A 251 -12.34 -2.24 8.81
N PHE A 252 -13.14 -1.39 8.16
CA PHE A 252 -13.37 0.01 8.54
C PHE A 252 -14.81 0.32 8.96
N GLY A 253 -15.76 -0.57 8.64
CA GLY A 253 -17.20 -0.29 8.70
C GLY A 253 -17.73 0.29 7.39
N GLU A 254 -19.04 0.50 7.30
CA GLU A 254 -19.70 1.07 6.12
C GLU A 254 -20.07 2.54 6.38
N PRO A 255 -19.32 3.55 5.89
CA PRO A 255 -19.59 4.95 6.18
C PRO A 255 -20.76 5.55 5.39
N CYS A 256 -21.07 5.04 4.20
CA CYS A 256 -22.17 5.52 3.36
C CYS A 256 -22.70 4.42 2.42
N ALA A 257 -23.59 3.59 2.97
CA ALA A 257 -24.21 2.48 2.25
C ALA A 257 -24.82 2.88 0.89
N GLY A 258 -24.52 2.09 -0.14
CA GLY A 258 -25.05 2.26 -1.49
C GLY A 258 -24.42 3.40 -2.30
N ARG A 259 -23.35 4.04 -1.80
CA ARG A 259 -22.58 5.04 -2.55
C ARG A 259 -21.18 4.52 -2.84
N ALA A 260 -20.60 4.99 -3.94
CA ALA A 260 -19.20 4.74 -4.25
C ALA A 260 -18.31 5.39 -3.18
N LYS A 261 -17.32 4.63 -2.70
CA LYS A 261 -16.36 5.08 -1.69
C LYS A 261 -14.96 5.07 -2.28
N HIS A 262 -14.04 5.77 -1.62
CA HIS A 262 -12.61 5.64 -1.87
C HIS A 262 -11.86 5.56 -0.55
N LEU A 263 -10.65 5.02 -0.62
CA LEU A 263 -9.64 5.07 0.42
C LEU A 263 -8.59 6.09 -0.01
N VAL A 264 -8.38 7.13 0.79
CA VAL A 264 -7.28 8.08 0.65
C VAL A 264 -6.30 7.84 1.78
N VAL A 265 -5.02 7.68 1.46
CA VAL A 265 -3.95 7.47 2.45
C VAL A 265 -2.82 8.44 2.16
N GLU A 266 -2.55 9.31 3.12
CA GLU A 266 -1.35 10.14 3.19
C GLU A 266 -0.37 9.46 4.15
N TYR A 267 0.85 9.25 3.68
CA TYR A 267 1.85 8.48 4.40
C TYR A 267 3.23 9.10 4.23
N GLU A 268 4.10 8.77 5.18
CA GLU A 268 5.51 9.14 5.19
C GLU A 268 6.36 7.88 5.30
N ILE A 269 7.35 7.76 4.42
CA ILE A 269 8.40 6.75 4.53
C ILE A 269 9.67 7.45 5.00
N ALA A 270 10.15 7.05 6.17
CA ALA A 270 11.32 7.64 6.80
C ALA A 270 12.58 7.32 6.00
N GLY A 271 13.41 8.35 5.78
CA GLY A 271 14.76 8.17 5.29
C GLY A 271 15.63 7.46 6.33
N LYS A 272 16.72 6.84 5.88
CA LYS A 272 17.67 6.16 6.77
C LYS A 272 19.09 6.38 6.31
N ALA A 273 19.96 6.68 7.26
CA ALA A 273 21.41 6.67 7.07
C ALA A 273 22.00 5.42 7.73
N GLY A 274 23.03 4.86 7.12
CA GLY A 274 23.65 3.63 7.61
C GLY A 274 25.09 3.46 7.16
N GLU A 275 25.73 2.46 7.75
CA GLU A 275 27.07 1.98 7.37
C GLU A 275 26.98 0.49 7.09
N LEU A 276 27.36 0.08 5.89
CA LEU A 276 27.62 -1.30 5.52
C LEU A 276 29.12 -1.53 5.57
N TYR A 277 29.53 -2.72 5.97
CA TYR A 277 30.91 -3.13 5.77
C TYR A 277 31.02 -4.64 5.67
N GLU A 278 32.04 -5.09 4.95
CA GLU A 278 32.42 -6.49 4.93
C GLU A 278 33.93 -6.62 4.72
N TYR A 279 34.50 -7.71 5.20
CA TYR A 279 35.92 -8.00 5.03
C TYR A 279 36.19 -8.70 3.72
N GLU A 280 37.38 -8.45 3.18
CA GLU A 280 37.89 -9.19 2.04
C GLU A 280 38.64 -10.46 2.48
N ILE A 281 38.49 -11.51 1.68
CA ILE A 281 39.25 -12.75 1.72
C ILE A 281 39.71 -13.09 0.29
N GLY A 282 40.99 -12.87 0.00
CA GLY A 282 41.60 -13.24 -1.29
C GLY A 282 41.06 -12.47 -2.49
N GLY A 283 40.95 -11.14 -2.40
CA GLY A 283 40.45 -10.29 -3.48
C GLY A 283 38.93 -10.19 -3.58
N LYS A 284 38.18 -10.92 -2.73
CA LYS A 284 36.72 -11.02 -2.77
C LYS A 284 36.08 -10.74 -1.41
N LEU A 285 34.81 -10.35 -1.37
CA LEU A 285 34.10 -10.18 -0.09
C LEU A 285 33.84 -11.51 0.60
N ALA A 286 33.86 -11.50 1.93
CA ALA A 286 33.51 -12.67 2.74
C ALA A 286 32.02 -13.05 2.64
N LYS A 287 31.16 -12.07 2.35
CA LYS A 287 29.72 -12.19 2.13
C LYS A 287 29.25 -11.12 1.15
N ASP A 288 28.11 -11.38 0.51
CA ASP A 288 27.46 -10.38 -0.33
C ASP A 288 27.10 -9.13 0.49
N ILE A 289 27.36 -7.97 -0.07
CA ILE A 289 26.76 -6.72 0.40
C ILE A 289 25.52 -6.50 -0.44
N ASN A 290 24.35 -6.59 0.20
CA ASN A 290 23.06 -6.35 -0.44
C ASN A 290 22.26 -5.34 0.40
N LEU A 291 21.99 -4.18 -0.17
CA LEU A 291 21.09 -3.18 0.39
C LEU A 291 20.04 -2.85 -0.67
N ASP A 292 18.79 -3.19 -0.38
CA ASP A 292 17.64 -2.79 -1.18
C ASP A 292 16.87 -1.70 -0.43
N ALA A 293 16.97 -0.47 -0.93
CA ALA A 293 16.34 0.69 -0.32
C ALA A 293 15.02 1.06 -0.98
N ALA A 294 14.55 0.28 -1.96
CA ALA A 294 13.33 0.58 -2.69
C ALA A 294 12.10 0.06 -1.94
N PRO A 295 11.26 0.92 -1.32
CA PRO A 295 9.98 0.46 -0.81
C PRO A 295 9.07 0.04 -1.95
N SER A 296 8.20 -0.92 -1.64
CA SER A 296 7.05 -1.24 -2.46
C SER A 296 6.04 -0.09 -2.36
N MET A 297 5.65 0.43 -3.52
CA MET A 297 4.54 1.35 -3.66
C MET A 297 3.62 0.73 -4.72
N ALA A 298 2.44 0.30 -4.31
CA ALA A 298 1.39 -0.15 -5.20
C ALA A 298 0.03 0.38 -4.71
N PRO A 299 -0.83 0.87 -5.62
CA PRO A 299 -0.60 1.01 -7.07
C PRO A 299 0.27 2.24 -7.42
N GLN A 300 1.11 2.15 -8.46
CA GLN A 300 1.78 3.32 -9.05
C GLN A 300 1.03 3.81 -10.30
N ILE A 301 0.42 2.88 -11.04
CA ILE A 301 -0.52 3.17 -12.13
C ILE A 301 -1.90 2.69 -11.72
N ILE A 302 -2.87 3.58 -11.77
CA ILE A 302 -4.29 3.28 -11.56
C ILE A 302 -4.98 3.47 -12.90
N ILE A 303 -5.64 2.43 -13.41
CA ILE A 303 -6.51 2.52 -14.58
C ILE A 303 -7.84 3.10 -14.13
N ASP A 304 -8.14 4.32 -14.56
CA ASP A 304 -9.37 5.03 -14.22
C ASP A 304 -10.53 4.50 -15.07
N ALA A 305 -10.33 4.37 -16.37
CA ALA A 305 -11.26 3.79 -17.34
C ALA A 305 -10.50 3.19 -18.51
N ALA A 306 -11.01 2.12 -19.12
CA ALA A 306 -10.44 1.63 -20.37
C ALA A 306 -11.47 0.89 -21.21
N THR A 307 -11.46 1.15 -22.52
CA THR A 307 -12.40 0.57 -23.47
C THR A 307 -11.65 0.01 -24.66
N TYR A 308 -12.05 -1.17 -25.10
CA TYR A 308 -11.59 -1.79 -26.33
C TYR A 308 -12.75 -1.85 -27.34
N GLY A 309 -12.68 -1.05 -28.40
CA GLY A 309 -13.76 -0.83 -29.37
C GLY A 309 -14.21 0.63 -29.41
N TRP A 310 -15.35 0.90 -30.06
CA TRP A 310 -15.86 2.26 -30.25
C TRP A 310 -17.03 2.57 -29.33
N THR A 311 -16.82 3.56 -28.47
CA THR A 311 -17.90 4.23 -27.73
C THR A 311 -18.38 5.44 -28.52
N GLU A 312 -19.60 5.91 -28.24
CA GLU A 312 -20.12 7.13 -28.88
C GLU A 312 -19.21 8.34 -28.59
N ALA A 313 -18.74 8.47 -27.35
CA ALA A 313 -17.84 9.54 -26.94
C ALA A 313 -16.47 9.45 -27.64
N SER A 314 -15.86 8.26 -27.70
CA SER A 314 -14.55 8.08 -28.34
C SER A 314 -14.62 8.23 -29.86
N LEU A 315 -15.71 7.82 -30.49
CA LEU A 315 -15.95 8.01 -31.92
C LEU A 315 -16.13 9.51 -32.24
N ALA A 316 -16.94 10.23 -31.46
CA ALA A 316 -17.12 11.67 -31.61
C ALA A 316 -15.81 12.45 -31.39
N GLU A 317 -15.04 12.10 -30.36
CA GLU A 317 -13.72 12.68 -30.07
C GLU A 317 -12.75 12.45 -31.24
N ARG A 318 -12.70 11.21 -31.76
CA ARG A 318 -11.85 10.88 -32.91
C ARG A 318 -12.29 11.59 -34.18
N ARG A 319 -13.60 11.64 -34.49
CA ARG A 319 -14.13 12.40 -35.63
C ARG A 319 -13.75 13.87 -35.53
N LYS A 320 -13.92 14.49 -34.36
CA LYS A 320 -13.51 15.87 -34.11
C LYS A 320 -12.01 16.08 -34.34
N ALA A 321 -11.17 15.13 -33.91
CA ALA A 321 -9.73 15.18 -34.14
C ALA A 321 -9.36 15.08 -35.63
N VAL A 322 -9.97 14.14 -36.36
CA VAL A 322 -9.75 13.96 -37.81
C VAL A 322 -10.29 15.15 -38.61
N GLN A 323 -11.47 15.67 -38.27
CA GLN A 323 -12.03 16.88 -38.88
C GLN A 323 -11.13 18.11 -38.64
N LYS A 324 -10.57 18.24 -37.44
CA LYS A 324 -9.59 19.30 -37.14
C LYS A 324 -8.33 19.15 -38.00
N GLN A 325 -7.78 17.95 -38.13
CA GLN A 325 -6.64 17.69 -39.01
C GLN A 325 -6.98 18.02 -40.47
N MET A 326 -8.17 17.63 -40.94
CA MET A 326 -8.64 17.95 -42.28
C MET A 326 -8.74 19.47 -42.49
N PHE A 327 -9.30 20.20 -41.54
CA PHE A 327 -9.39 21.67 -41.59
C PHE A 327 -8.00 22.33 -41.60
N ASP A 328 -7.07 21.85 -40.78
CA ASP A 328 -5.69 22.34 -40.74
C ASP A 328 -5.01 22.12 -42.10
N VAL A 329 -5.19 20.95 -42.73
CA VAL A 329 -4.61 20.62 -44.04
C VAL A 329 -5.28 21.41 -45.17
N GLN A 330 -6.60 21.61 -45.13
CA GLN A 330 -7.32 22.47 -46.08
C GLN A 330 -6.86 23.93 -45.98
N THR A 331 -6.57 24.42 -44.77
CA THR A 331 -5.99 25.75 -44.57
C THR A 331 -4.62 25.87 -45.24
N LEU A 332 -3.80 24.81 -45.18
CA LEU A 332 -2.53 24.74 -45.91
C LEU A 332 -2.73 24.71 -47.43
N GLN A 333 -3.77 24.05 -47.94
CA GLN A 333 -4.10 24.06 -49.38
C GLN A 333 -4.47 25.47 -49.86
N VAL A 334 -5.28 26.19 -49.07
CA VAL A 334 -5.63 27.58 -49.39
C VAL A 334 -4.38 28.46 -49.41
N ARG A 335 -3.50 28.35 -48.41
CA ARG A 335 -2.20 29.05 -48.41
C ARG A 335 -1.37 28.75 -49.65
N ARG A 336 -1.32 27.48 -50.07
CA ARG A 336 -0.64 27.06 -51.30
C ARG A 336 -1.23 27.74 -52.54
N SER A 337 -2.55 27.80 -52.63
CA SER A 337 -3.26 28.42 -53.76
C SER A 337 -3.04 29.94 -53.84
N MET A 338 -2.81 30.59 -52.68
CA MET A 338 -2.47 32.02 -52.59
C MET A 338 -1.00 32.32 -52.89
N GLY A 339 -0.18 31.32 -53.23
CA GLY A 339 1.25 31.50 -53.51
C GLY A 339 2.11 31.76 -52.27
N LEU A 340 1.60 31.50 -51.06
CA LEU A 340 2.37 31.64 -49.83
C LEU A 340 3.36 30.48 -49.69
N PRO A 341 4.60 30.73 -49.22
CA PRO A 341 5.59 29.67 -49.02
C PRO A 341 5.12 28.69 -47.93
N LEU A 342 5.32 27.40 -48.18
CA LEU A 342 5.02 26.32 -47.24
C LEU A 342 6.32 25.66 -46.76
N SER A 343 6.33 25.21 -45.51
CA SER A 343 7.45 24.41 -45.00
C SER A 343 7.47 23.00 -45.63
N ALA A 344 8.59 22.29 -45.47
CA ALA A 344 8.69 20.89 -45.87
C ALA A 344 7.69 20.01 -45.10
N ASP A 345 7.45 20.31 -43.82
CA ASP A 345 6.49 19.61 -42.97
C ASP A 345 5.04 19.86 -43.41
N ASP A 346 4.70 21.10 -43.77
CA ASP A 346 3.38 21.42 -44.34
C ASP A 346 3.14 20.68 -45.65
N SER A 347 4.17 20.59 -46.48
CA SER A 347 4.13 19.82 -47.73
C SER A 347 3.94 18.32 -47.49
N LYS A 348 4.52 17.78 -46.41
CA LYS A 348 4.30 16.40 -45.99
C LYS A 348 2.87 16.18 -45.50
N ARG A 349 2.33 17.09 -44.68
CA ARG A 349 0.93 17.04 -44.21
C ARG A 349 -0.08 17.13 -45.35
N LEU A 350 0.18 17.96 -46.36
CA LEU A 350 -0.67 18.05 -47.55
C LEU A 350 -0.76 16.73 -48.33
N ARG A 351 0.30 15.92 -48.35
CA ARG A 351 0.29 14.60 -48.99
C ARG A 351 -0.57 13.58 -48.25
N GLN A 352 -0.85 13.82 -46.97
CA GLN A 352 -1.67 12.95 -46.12
C GLN A 352 -3.18 13.22 -46.27
N LEU A 353 -3.60 14.25 -47.03
CA LEU A 353 -5.02 14.59 -47.15
C LEU A 353 -5.91 13.41 -47.61
N PRO A 354 -5.54 12.61 -48.64
CA PRO A 354 -6.38 11.48 -49.04
C PRO A 354 -6.52 10.41 -47.95
N GLU A 355 -5.50 10.25 -47.10
CA GLU A 355 -5.55 9.32 -45.96
C GLU A 355 -6.46 9.85 -44.85
N ILE A 356 -6.47 11.17 -44.62
CA ILE A 356 -7.36 11.83 -43.65
C ILE A 356 -8.82 11.74 -44.11
N GLU A 357 -9.09 11.99 -45.40
CA GLU A 357 -10.44 11.85 -45.99
C GLU A 357 -10.94 10.42 -45.87
N ARG A 358 -10.13 9.43 -46.26
CA ARG A 358 -10.46 8.01 -46.10
C ARG A 358 -10.69 7.64 -44.63
N SER A 359 -9.90 8.19 -43.71
CA SER A 359 -10.08 7.96 -42.27
C SER A 359 -11.43 8.49 -41.78
N LEU A 360 -11.88 9.64 -42.29
CA LEU A 360 -13.17 10.21 -41.92
C LEU A 360 -14.33 9.36 -42.46
N GLU A 361 -14.26 8.92 -43.72
CA GLU A 361 -15.24 8.02 -44.33
C GLU A 361 -15.35 6.69 -43.57
N LEU A 362 -14.21 6.11 -43.16
CA LEU A 362 -14.19 4.89 -42.35
C LEU A 362 -14.90 5.13 -41.01
N LEU A 363 -14.64 6.24 -40.32
CA LEU A 363 -15.26 6.56 -39.02
C LEU A 363 -16.77 6.77 -39.10
N ASP A 364 -17.32 7.12 -40.27
CA ASP A 364 -18.76 7.25 -40.47
C ASP A 364 -19.47 5.89 -40.59
N GLY A 365 -18.78 4.86 -41.07
CA GLY A 365 -19.28 3.49 -41.19
C GLY A 365 -19.05 2.58 -39.98
N VAL A 366 -18.26 3.03 -38.98
CA VAL A 366 -17.90 2.22 -37.80
C VAL A 366 -19.12 1.90 -36.93
N ARG A 367 -19.27 0.63 -36.55
CA ARG A 367 -20.29 0.18 -35.59
C ARG A 367 -19.88 0.50 -34.15
N LEU A 368 -20.85 0.96 -33.35
CA LEU A 368 -20.67 1.19 -31.92
C LEU A 368 -20.72 -0.14 -31.16
N CYS A 369 -19.56 -0.68 -30.82
CA CYS A 369 -19.42 -1.83 -29.94
C CYS A 369 -18.08 -1.74 -29.19
N HIS A 370 -18.09 -2.04 -27.89
CA HIS A 370 -16.89 -2.02 -27.07
C HIS A 370 -16.98 -2.99 -25.90
N ASN A 371 -15.82 -3.42 -25.41
CA ASN A 371 -15.63 -4.13 -24.16
C ASN A 371 -15.00 -3.17 -23.12
N ASP A 372 -15.50 -3.19 -21.88
CA ASP A 372 -14.79 -2.56 -20.75
C ASP A 372 -13.64 -3.47 -20.34
N VAL A 373 -12.42 -2.94 -20.44
CA VAL A 373 -11.16 -3.69 -20.22
C VAL A 373 -10.36 -3.13 -19.04
N ALA A 374 -10.95 -2.22 -18.24
CA ALA A 374 -10.25 -1.55 -17.16
C ALA A 374 -9.71 -2.53 -16.10
N ASP A 375 -10.49 -3.55 -15.75
CA ASP A 375 -10.08 -4.56 -14.77
C ASP A 375 -8.97 -5.49 -15.28
N ILE A 376 -9.00 -5.83 -16.58
CA ILE A 376 -7.96 -6.68 -17.20
C ILE A 376 -6.63 -5.91 -17.21
N LEU A 377 -6.67 -4.64 -17.60
CA LEU A 377 -5.50 -3.77 -17.60
C LEU A 377 -4.96 -3.53 -16.17
N GLN A 378 -5.83 -3.26 -15.20
CA GLN A 378 -5.40 -3.07 -13.81
C GLN A 378 -4.73 -4.32 -13.24
N ARG A 379 -5.24 -5.52 -13.53
CA ARG A 379 -4.58 -6.77 -13.13
C ARG A 379 -3.21 -6.92 -13.76
N ARG A 380 -3.06 -6.60 -15.05
CA ARG A 380 -1.76 -6.64 -15.72
C ARG A 380 -0.76 -5.65 -15.11
N VAL A 381 -1.22 -4.47 -14.68
CA VAL A 381 -0.41 -3.52 -13.89
C VAL A 381 0.05 -4.16 -12.58
N GLU A 382 -0.85 -4.81 -11.85
CA GLU A 382 -0.56 -5.45 -10.56
C GLU A 382 0.43 -6.60 -10.69
N ASP A 383 0.23 -7.47 -11.70
CA ASP A 383 1.13 -8.57 -12.02
C ASP A 383 2.53 -8.07 -12.39
N ALA A 384 2.61 -6.88 -12.98
CA ALA A 384 3.83 -6.15 -13.29
C ALA A 384 4.41 -5.35 -12.10
N GLY A 385 3.91 -5.58 -10.88
CA GLY A 385 4.37 -4.93 -9.64
C GLY A 385 3.85 -3.51 -9.44
N GLY A 386 2.83 -3.10 -10.19
CA GLY A 386 2.13 -1.81 -10.04
C GLY A 386 2.72 -0.65 -10.85
N GLY A 387 3.87 -0.84 -11.51
CA GLY A 387 4.68 0.24 -12.07
C GLY A 387 4.70 0.36 -13.59
N HIS A 388 4.18 -0.62 -14.35
CA HIS A 388 4.17 -0.52 -15.80
C HIS A 388 3.06 -1.35 -16.48
N ILE A 389 2.80 -1.00 -17.73
CA ILE A 389 1.95 -1.70 -18.70
C ILE A 389 2.71 -1.75 -20.01
N LEU A 390 2.76 -2.94 -20.61
CA LEU A 390 3.45 -3.18 -21.86
C LEU A 390 2.60 -4.06 -22.76
N TYR A 391 2.32 -3.56 -23.96
CA TYR A 391 1.78 -4.34 -25.08
C TYR A 391 2.67 -4.17 -26.30
N LEU A 392 3.16 -5.28 -26.84
CA LEU A 392 4.02 -5.28 -28.01
C LEU A 392 3.20 -5.03 -29.29
N GLY A 393 3.66 -4.09 -30.10
CA GLY A 393 3.11 -3.77 -31.41
C GLY A 393 3.60 -4.71 -32.52
N GLY A 394 3.08 -4.49 -33.73
CA GLY A 394 3.44 -5.28 -34.91
C GLY A 394 4.78 -4.90 -35.55
N ARG A 395 5.38 -3.75 -35.17
CA ARG A 395 6.63 -3.27 -35.75
C ARG A 395 7.85 -3.89 -35.06
N ALA A 396 8.76 -4.45 -35.86
CA ALA A 396 10.00 -5.04 -35.36
C ALA A 396 10.97 -4.00 -34.76
N ASP A 397 10.85 -2.73 -35.19
CA ASP A 397 11.74 -1.62 -34.81
C ASP A 397 11.11 -0.68 -33.77
N ASP A 398 10.14 -1.15 -32.97
CA ASP A 398 9.58 -0.31 -31.92
C ASP A 398 10.66 0.02 -30.88
N ASP A 399 10.91 1.33 -30.70
CA ASP A 399 11.81 1.90 -29.69
C ASP A 399 11.25 1.65 -28.28
N VAL A 400 11.24 0.40 -27.83
CA VAL A 400 10.91 0.03 -26.46
C VAL A 400 12.07 0.50 -25.58
N PRO A 401 11.83 1.32 -24.53
CA PRO A 401 12.89 1.74 -23.62
C PRO A 401 13.64 0.54 -23.00
N ASP A 402 14.94 0.68 -22.77
CA ASP A 402 15.77 -0.43 -22.27
C ASP A 402 15.25 -1.04 -20.95
N TRP A 403 14.67 -0.22 -20.07
CA TRP A 403 14.07 -0.67 -18.82
C TRP A 403 12.84 -1.57 -19.05
N ALA A 404 12.08 -1.34 -20.12
CA ALA A 404 10.94 -2.16 -20.50
C ALA A 404 11.41 -3.43 -21.25
N ARG A 405 12.52 -3.36 -22.00
CA ARG A 405 13.13 -4.53 -22.64
C ARG A 405 13.61 -5.56 -21.63
N ALA A 406 14.15 -5.13 -20.48
CA ALA A 406 14.59 -6.05 -19.43
C ALA A 406 13.45 -6.89 -18.83
N ALA A 407 12.21 -6.41 -18.91
CA ALA A 407 11.01 -7.14 -18.50
C ALA A 407 10.42 -8.04 -19.61
N LEU A 408 10.94 -7.92 -20.84
CA LEU A 408 10.52 -8.69 -21.99
C LEU A 408 11.50 -9.84 -22.25
N GLU A 409 11.08 -11.07 -21.95
CA GLU A 409 11.60 -12.21 -22.71
C GLU A 409 11.23 -12.05 -24.19
N PRO A 410 12.01 -12.59 -25.15
CA PRO A 410 11.66 -12.53 -26.57
C PRO A 410 10.25 -13.12 -26.77
N ARG A 411 9.29 -12.26 -27.13
CA ARG A 411 7.86 -12.57 -27.20
C ARG A 411 7.28 -12.14 -28.53
N GLU A 412 6.32 -12.92 -29.01
CA GLU A 412 5.48 -12.52 -30.13
C GLU A 412 4.62 -11.29 -29.76
N PRO A 413 4.16 -10.49 -30.73
CA PRO A 413 3.22 -9.39 -30.49
C PRO A 413 1.99 -9.85 -29.70
N ASP A 414 1.53 -9.00 -28.77
CA ASP A 414 0.35 -9.32 -27.97
C ASP A 414 -0.90 -9.33 -28.88
N ASP A 415 -1.67 -10.42 -28.85
CA ASP A 415 -2.98 -10.47 -29.49
C ASP A 415 -4.04 -9.83 -28.58
N LEU A 416 -4.36 -8.56 -28.84
CA LEU A 416 -5.33 -7.81 -28.05
C LEU A 416 -6.75 -8.38 -28.17
N ASN A 417 -7.10 -9.04 -29.28
CA ASN A 417 -8.39 -9.70 -29.43
C ASN A 417 -8.51 -10.91 -28.50
N ALA A 418 -7.43 -11.66 -28.29
CA ALA A 418 -7.41 -12.77 -27.35
C ALA A 418 -7.48 -12.29 -25.90
N ILE A 419 -6.85 -11.15 -25.58
CA ILE A 419 -6.79 -10.61 -24.22
C ILE A 419 -8.10 -9.91 -23.82
N PHE A 420 -8.66 -9.09 -24.71
CA PHE A 420 -9.80 -8.22 -24.43
C PHE A 420 -11.13 -8.71 -25.01
N GLY A 421 -11.10 -9.76 -25.83
CA GLY A 421 -12.22 -10.16 -26.69
C GLY A 421 -12.34 -9.24 -27.92
N ASN A 422 -12.85 -9.76 -29.03
CA ASN A 422 -13.03 -9.01 -30.28
C ASN A 422 -14.47 -8.49 -30.42
N PRO A 423 -14.78 -7.22 -30.07
CA PRO A 423 -16.12 -6.67 -30.20
C PRO A 423 -16.52 -6.41 -31.66
N LEU A 424 -15.55 -6.28 -32.57
CA LEU A 424 -15.75 -5.83 -33.95
C LEU A 424 -14.86 -6.64 -34.91
N PRO A 425 -15.18 -7.92 -35.20
CA PRO A 425 -14.35 -8.76 -36.06
C PRO A 425 -14.24 -8.21 -37.48
N GLY A 426 -13.00 -8.07 -37.97
CA GLY A 426 -12.70 -7.52 -39.30
C GLY A 426 -12.82 -6.00 -39.42
N GLU A 427 -13.18 -5.31 -38.34
CA GLU A 427 -13.27 -3.85 -38.27
C GLU A 427 -12.20 -3.28 -37.33
N PRO A 428 -11.71 -2.05 -37.60
CA PRO A 428 -10.74 -1.39 -36.73
C PRO A 428 -11.38 -1.07 -35.38
N LYS A 429 -10.62 -1.27 -34.31
CA LYS A 429 -11.02 -1.05 -32.92
C LYS A 429 -10.19 0.09 -32.32
N LEU A 430 -10.67 0.68 -31.23
CA LEU A 430 -9.92 1.67 -30.48
C LEU A 430 -9.64 1.14 -29.08
N LEU A 431 -8.37 1.02 -28.71
CA LEU A 431 -7.96 0.85 -27.31
C LEU A 431 -7.77 2.24 -26.71
N LYS A 432 -8.70 2.65 -25.84
CA LYS A 432 -8.61 3.89 -25.07
C LYS A 432 -8.38 3.55 -23.60
N ILE A 433 -7.38 4.18 -22.98
CA ILE A 433 -7.00 3.96 -21.58
C ILE A 433 -6.87 5.32 -20.92
N GLU A 434 -7.60 5.55 -19.84
CA GLU A 434 -7.45 6.68 -18.94
C GLU A 434 -6.82 6.19 -17.64
N TYR A 435 -5.77 6.88 -17.18
CA TYR A 435 -4.99 6.41 -16.05
C TYR A 435 -4.47 7.56 -15.18
N THR A 436 -4.21 7.23 -13.91
CA THR A 436 -3.55 8.09 -12.94
C THR A 436 -2.25 7.45 -12.49
N ILE A 437 -1.13 8.17 -12.67
CA ILE A 437 0.17 7.79 -12.12
C ILE A 437 0.32 8.44 -10.74
N VAL A 438 0.43 7.61 -9.71
CA VAL A 438 0.72 7.99 -8.32
C VAL A 438 2.24 7.94 -8.16
N GLY A 439 2.96 9.06 -8.32
CA GLY A 439 4.43 8.97 -8.27
C GLY A 439 5.31 10.15 -8.67
N HIS A 440 4.85 11.40 -8.81
CA HIS A 440 5.71 12.43 -9.46
C HIS A 440 5.82 13.78 -8.72
N ASP A 441 6.98 14.05 -8.10
CA ASP A 441 7.70 15.35 -8.14
C ASP A 441 9.16 15.24 -7.63
N ALA A 442 9.92 14.21 -8.06
CA ALA A 442 11.35 14.12 -7.71
C ALA A 442 12.22 15.21 -8.39
N ASP A 443 11.73 15.84 -9.46
CA ASP A 443 12.48 16.85 -10.23
C ASP A 443 12.23 18.30 -9.79
N ARG A 444 11.31 18.55 -8.86
CA ARG A 444 11.28 19.86 -8.20
C ARG A 444 12.42 19.87 -7.19
N ARG A 445 13.53 20.53 -7.55
CA ARG A 445 14.53 20.99 -6.59
C ARG A 445 13.79 21.69 -5.46
N ALA A 446 13.83 21.06 -4.29
CA ALA A 446 13.34 21.63 -3.05
C ALA A 446 14.33 22.70 -2.59
N ASP A 447 14.43 23.81 -3.33
CA ASP A 447 15.18 24.99 -2.88
C ASP A 447 14.44 25.72 -1.72
N ALA A 448 13.37 25.11 -1.17
CA ALA A 448 12.59 25.60 -0.05
C ALA A 448 13.05 24.93 1.26
N PRO A 449 13.64 25.69 2.21
CA PRO A 449 14.17 25.16 3.49
C PRO A 449 13.11 24.72 4.51
N GLU A 450 11.82 24.69 4.14
CA GLU A 450 10.70 24.37 5.04
C GLU A 450 10.38 22.87 5.18
N ASN A 451 11.12 21.97 4.50
CA ASN A 451 10.73 20.56 4.34
C ASN A 451 11.67 19.54 5.02
N VAL A 452 12.12 19.83 6.24
CA VAL A 452 12.86 18.86 7.06
C VAL A 452 11.87 17.98 7.83
N SER A 453 11.88 16.67 7.60
CA SER A 453 10.96 15.72 8.25
C SER A 453 11.22 15.61 9.77
N SER A 454 10.33 14.93 10.49
CA SER A 454 10.53 14.52 11.89
C SER A 454 11.79 13.65 12.12
N GLY A 455 12.35 13.07 11.05
CA GLY A 455 13.63 12.35 11.04
C GLY A 455 14.87 13.18 10.68
N GLY A 456 14.74 14.50 10.45
CA GLY A 456 15.88 15.39 10.18
C GLY A 456 16.41 15.39 8.74
N PHE A 457 15.70 14.80 7.78
CA PHE A 457 16.12 14.70 6.37
C PHE A 457 15.17 15.48 5.44
N GLU A 458 15.65 15.87 4.26
CA GLU A 458 14.83 16.50 3.21
C GLU A 458 13.81 15.48 2.66
N SER A 459 12.56 15.93 2.49
CA SER A 459 11.45 15.08 2.00
C SER A 459 11.10 15.35 0.54
N ASN A 460 10.86 14.28 -0.24
CA ASN A 460 10.25 14.38 -1.57
C ASN A 460 8.72 14.28 -1.51
N PHE A 461 8.02 15.00 -2.38
CA PHE A 461 6.55 14.95 -2.50
C PHE A 461 6.11 14.21 -3.76
N ILE A 462 5.18 13.27 -3.60
CA ILE A 462 4.58 12.54 -4.73
C ILE A 462 3.25 13.19 -5.13
N LYS A 463 3.18 13.77 -6.33
CA LYS A 463 1.90 14.20 -6.94
C LYS A 463 1.35 13.14 -7.87
N GLN A 464 0.03 13.17 -8.02
CA GLN A 464 -0.70 12.35 -8.99
C GLN A 464 -0.72 13.07 -10.35
N ARG A 465 -0.46 12.32 -11.44
CA ARG A 465 -0.59 12.81 -12.81
C ARG A 465 -1.62 11.97 -13.55
N LYS A 466 -2.63 12.64 -14.11
CA LYS A 466 -3.60 11.99 -14.99
C LYS A 466 -3.09 11.98 -16.42
N GLY A 467 -3.35 10.89 -17.13
CA GLY A 467 -2.99 10.72 -18.52
C GLY A 467 -4.06 9.92 -19.27
N SER A 468 -4.00 9.97 -20.60
CA SER A 468 -4.85 9.20 -21.47
C SER A 468 -4.04 8.69 -22.66
N PHE A 469 -4.29 7.45 -23.05
CA PHE A 469 -3.72 6.81 -24.23
C PHE A 469 -4.85 6.33 -25.14
N ALA A 470 -4.66 6.46 -26.46
CA ALA A 470 -5.59 5.95 -27.45
C ALA A 470 -4.82 5.42 -28.65
N ALA A 471 -5.05 4.16 -29.01
CA ALA A 471 -4.47 3.52 -30.19
C ALA A 471 -5.53 2.78 -31.01
N VAL A 472 -5.39 2.86 -32.33
CA VAL A 472 -6.19 2.05 -33.26
C VAL A 472 -5.60 0.65 -33.30
N VAL A 473 -6.47 -0.35 -33.30
CA VAL A 473 -6.14 -1.77 -33.27
C VAL A 473 -6.76 -2.41 -34.50
N GLU A 474 -5.93 -3.04 -35.31
CA GLU A 474 -6.34 -3.68 -36.57
C GLU A 474 -6.22 -5.20 -36.43
N ASP A 475 -7.13 -5.90 -37.12
CA ASP A 475 -7.09 -7.36 -37.20
C ASP A 475 -6.08 -7.76 -38.27
N ASP A 476 -5.09 -8.57 -37.91
CA ASP A 476 -4.17 -9.17 -38.88
C ASP A 476 -4.87 -10.25 -39.72
N ALA A 477 -4.14 -10.84 -40.67
CA ALA A 477 -4.68 -11.90 -41.53
C ALA A 477 -5.18 -13.15 -40.77
N ARG A 478 -4.79 -13.32 -39.50
CA ARG A 478 -5.22 -14.40 -38.60
C ARG A 478 -6.34 -13.96 -37.64
N GLY A 479 -6.80 -12.72 -37.74
CA GLY A 479 -7.80 -12.13 -36.83
C GLY A 479 -7.24 -11.70 -35.48
N ARG A 480 -5.91 -11.62 -35.33
CA ARG A 480 -5.26 -11.13 -34.10
C ARG A 480 -5.30 -9.62 -34.07
N GLY A 481 -5.64 -9.04 -32.92
CA GLY A 481 -5.72 -7.60 -32.76
C GLY A 481 -4.34 -7.04 -32.46
N THR A 482 -3.76 -6.29 -33.38
CA THR A 482 -2.42 -5.69 -33.21
C THR A 482 -2.47 -4.17 -33.21
N ILE A 483 -1.65 -3.55 -32.35
CA ILE A 483 -1.36 -2.11 -32.42
C ILE A 483 -0.12 -1.89 -33.29
N ASP A 484 -0.14 -0.79 -34.05
CA ASP A 484 0.96 -0.45 -34.96
C ASP A 484 2.26 -0.12 -34.19
N ALA A 485 2.14 0.60 -33.08
CA ALA A 485 3.24 0.91 -32.17
C ALA A 485 3.00 0.32 -30.78
N SER A 486 4.04 -0.23 -30.18
CA SER A 486 4.04 -0.78 -28.83
C SER A 486 3.54 0.25 -27.81
N LEU A 487 2.61 -0.17 -26.97
CA LEU A 487 2.15 0.63 -25.83
C LEU A 487 3.08 0.36 -24.65
N VAL A 488 3.90 1.36 -24.31
CA VAL A 488 4.73 1.35 -23.10
C VAL A 488 4.25 2.45 -22.18
N LEU A 489 3.64 2.07 -21.06
CA LEU A 489 3.34 3.00 -19.97
C LEU A 489 4.11 2.55 -18.74
N GLY A 490 5.14 3.30 -18.35
CA GLY A 490 5.88 3.05 -17.12
C GLY A 490 5.85 4.25 -16.21
N THR A 491 5.87 4.01 -14.91
CA THR A 491 6.26 5.06 -13.97
C THR A 491 7.78 5.19 -14.00
N PRO A 492 8.31 6.42 -14.08
CA PRO A 492 9.74 6.60 -13.93
C PRO A 492 10.16 6.06 -12.57
N THR A 493 11.39 5.58 -12.54
CA THR A 493 11.95 4.89 -11.40
C THR A 493 12.32 5.89 -10.30
N THR A 494 11.34 6.46 -9.60
CA THR A 494 11.49 7.66 -8.73
C THR A 494 11.40 7.36 -7.23
N LEU A 495 12.04 6.27 -6.80
CA LEU A 495 12.32 6.09 -5.38
C LEU A 495 13.57 6.91 -5.07
N PRO A 496 13.65 7.57 -3.89
CA PRO A 496 14.83 8.33 -3.53
C PRO A 496 16.07 7.43 -3.65
N PRO A 497 17.07 7.82 -4.48
CA PRO A 497 18.22 6.98 -4.70
C PRO A 497 19.04 6.86 -3.40
N ILE A 498 19.75 5.75 -3.28
CA ILE A 498 20.78 5.57 -2.29
C ILE A 498 21.93 6.51 -2.64
N GLU A 499 22.13 7.50 -1.80
CA GLU A 499 23.25 8.43 -1.93
C GLU A 499 24.43 7.91 -1.10
N ILE A 500 25.57 7.72 -1.77
CA ILE A 500 26.80 7.29 -1.12
C ILE A 500 27.54 8.53 -0.62
N CYS A 501 27.59 8.69 0.70
CA CYS A 501 28.31 9.78 1.34
C CYS A 501 29.82 9.55 1.28
N TYR A 502 30.23 8.30 1.54
CA TYR A 502 31.63 7.91 1.64
C TYR A 502 31.77 6.40 1.49
N ALA A 503 32.77 5.94 0.75
CA ALA A 503 33.19 4.55 0.74
C ALA A 503 34.71 4.43 0.80
N SER A 504 35.20 3.45 1.54
CA SER A 504 36.63 3.17 1.61
C SER A 504 36.94 1.68 1.54
N TYR A 505 38.05 1.37 0.90
CA TYR A 505 38.56 0.02 0.73
C TYR A 505 40.05 -0.01 1.06
N GLY A 506 40.41 -0.84 2.03
CA GLY A 506 41.81 -1.02 2.43
C GLY A 506 41.95 -1.48 3.87
N HIS A 507 43.03 -1.08 4.54
CA HIS A 507 43.33 -1.56 5.88
C HIS A 507 42.25 -1.19 6.90
N ALA A 508 41.79 -2.15 7.69
CA ALA A 508 40.63 -1.96 8.58
C ALA A 508 40.87 -0.95 9.73
N ALA A 509 42.14 -0.70 10.09
CA ALA A 509 42.51 0.17 11.21
C ALA A 509 43.44 1.33 10.81
N ASP A 510 43.98 1.33 9.59
CA ASP A 510 44.95 2.33 9.14
C ASP A 510 44.36 3.08 7.94
N PRO A 511 43.85 4.30 8.13
CA PRO A 511 43.23 5.07 7.06
C PRO A 511 44.24 5.50 5.98
N THR A 512 45.54 5.49 6.26
CA THR A 512 46.57 5.83 5.25
C THR A 512 46.75 4.72 4.21
N GLN A 513 46.32 3.50 4.54
CA GLN A 513 46.34 2.33 3.68
C GLN A 513 44.93 1.98 3.17
N ALA A 514 44.05 2.98 3.09
CA ALA A 514 42.72 2.85 2.53
C ALA A 514 42.55 3.80 1.35
N TRP A 515 42.01 3.28 0.25
CA TRP A 515 41.57 4.10 -0.87
C TRP A 515 40.15 4.59 -0.63
N ASP A 516 39.89 5.83 -1.04
CA ASP A 516 38.53 6.33 -1.20
C ASP A 516 37.97 5.73 -2.50
N VAL A 517 36.95 4.90 -2.37
CA VAL A 517 36.28 4.21 -3.49
C VAL A 517 34.86 4.72 -3.69
N THR A 518 34.58 5.95 -3.26
CA THR A 518 33.24 6.54 -3.28
C THR A 518 32.68 6.63 -4.70
N ALA A 519 33.51 6.97 -5.70
CA ALA A 519 33.08 7.15 -7.07
C ALA A 519 32.69 5.80 -7.72
N GLU A 520 33.48 4.77 -7.47
CA GLU A 520 33.30 3.41 -7.97
C GLU A 520 32.03 2.80 -7.38
N ILE A 521 31.82 2.96 -6.07
CA ILE A 521 30.58 2.50 -5.44
C ILE A 521 29.36 3.26 -5.99
N LYS A 522 29.47 4.58 -6.24
CA LYS A 522 28.38 5.33 -6.91
C LYS A 522 28.06 4.76 -8.29
N VAL A 523 29.06 4.35 -9.07
CA VAL A 523 28.84 3.67 -10.37
C VAL A 523 28.10 2.35 -10.16
N VAL A 524 28.48 1.55 -9.16
CA VAL A 524 27.77 0.29 -8.82
C VAL A 524 26.29 0.56 -8.47
N VAL A 525 26.00 1.56 -7.65
CA VAL A 525 24.60 1.89 -7.29
C VAL A 525 23.83 2.41 -8.50
N ASN A 526 24.45 3.26 -9.32
CA ASN A 526 23.83 3.82 -10.52
C ASN A 526 23.53 2.76 -11.57
N ALA A 527 24.33 1.68 -11.64
CA ALA A 527 24.03 0.53 -12.49
C ALA A 527 22.69 -0.15 -12.14
N PHE A 528 22.23 -0.02 -10.89
CA PHE A 528 20.91 -0.46 -10.42
C PHE A 528 19.92 0.73 -10.29
N GLY A 529 20.13 1.80 -11.06
CA GLY A 529 19.24 2.96 -11.07
C GLY A 529 19.17 3.72 -9.75
N GLY A 530 20.20 3.61 -8.89
CA GLY A 530 20.23 4.27 -7.59
C GLY A 530 19.50 3.51 -6.48
N ARG A 531 18.90 2.35 -6.73
CA ARG A 531 17.94 1.71 -5.79
C ARG A 531 18.53 0.63 -4.90
N ARG A 532 19.60 0.02 -5.38
CA ARG A 532 20.19 -1.16 -4.78
C ARG A 532 21.70 -1.07 -4.81
N ILE A 533 22.32 -1.47 -3.72
CA ILE A 533 23.74 -1.82 -3.69
C ILE A 533 23.83 -3.34 -3.69
N TYR A 534 24.47 -3.91 -4.69
CA TYR A 534 24.75 -5.33 -4.73
C TYR A 534 26.21 -5.55 -5.14
N ILE A 535 26.99 -6.15 -4.24
CA ILE A 535 28.34 -6.62 -4.50
C ILE A 535 28.40 -8.06 -4.02
N SER A 536 28.61 -8.98 -4.96
CA SER A 536 28.67 -10.41 -4.70
C SER A 536 29.98 -10.79 -4.02
N ALA A 537 29.93 -11.81 -3.17
CA ALA A 537 31.12 -12.47 -2.63
C ALA A 537 32.00 -13.11 -3.72
N GLN A 538 31.52 -13.20 -4.96
CA GLN A 538 32.31 -13.67 -6.10
C GLN A 538 33.01 -12.55 -6.86
N ASP A 539 32.60 -11.30 -6.65
CA ASP A 539 33.16 -10.15 -7.36
C ASP A 539 34.59 -9.88 -6.91
N SER A 540 35.47 -9.66 -7.87
CA SER A 540 36.86 -9.27 -7.63
C SER A 540 36.89 -7.78 -7.28
N LEU A 541 37.21 -7.46 -6.02
CA LEU A 541 37.33 -6.08 -5.56
C LEU A 541 38.50 -5.36 -6.22
N ALA A 542 39.55 -6.09 -6.60
CA ALA A 542 40.67 -5.52 -7.34
C ALA A 542 40.23 -5.03 -8.73
N ASP A 543 39.38 -5.80 -9.42
CA ASP A 543 38.85 -5.37 -10.72
C ASP A 543 37.84 -4.23 -10.56
N LEU A 544 37.04 -4.26 -9.49
CA LEU A 544 36.04 -3.23 -9.21
C LEU A 544 36.65 -1.87 -8.88
N PHE A 545 37.79 -1.85 -8.17
CA PHE A 545 38.44 -0.63 -7.67
C PHE A 545 39.77 -0.30 -8.36
N GLY A 546 40.15 -1.04 -9.41
CA GLY A 546 41.37 -0.79 -10.17
C GLY A 546 42.68 -1.18 -9.45
N GLY A 547 42.63 -2.05 -8.44
CA GLY A 547 43.82 -2.60 -7.78
C GLY A 547 43.65 -3.03 -6.32
N ASP A 548 44.78 -3.35 -5.68
CA ASP A 548 44.87 -3.70 -4.26
C ASP A 548 45.59 -2.57 -3.48
N PRO A 549 44.91 -1.87 -2.54
CA PRO A 549 45.48 -0.77 -1.77
C PRO A 549 46.60 -1.19 -0.81
N CYS A 550 46.60 -2.44 -0.33
CA CYS A 550 47.61 -2.97 0.57
C CYS A 550 47.76 -4.49 0.39
N LEU A 551 48.75 -4.86 -0.43
CA LEU A 551 49.09 -6.25 -0.73
C LEU A 551 49.42 -7.04 0.53
N GLY A 552 48.97 -8.30 0.55
CA GLY A 552 49.26 -9.24 1.65
C GLY A 552 48.54 -8.92 2.97
N THR A 553 47.75 -7.84 3.02
CA THR A 553 47.02 -7.44 4.23
C THR A 553 45.52 -7.61 4.05
N ARG A 554 44.82 -7.92 5.15
CA ARG A 554 43.36 -8.09 5.15
C ARG A 554 42.68 -6.74 5.06
N LYS A 555 41.82 -6.60 4.07
CA LYS A 555 41.12 -5.35 3.79
C LYS A 555 39.66 -5.40 4.24
N LYS A 556 39.09 -4.21 4.38
CA LYS A 556 37.69 -3.98 4.74
C LYS A 556 37.12 -2.98 3.75
N LEU A 557 35.98 -3.31 3.16
CA LEU A 557 35.15 -2.36 2.43
C LEU A 557 34.16 -1.76 3.43
N THR A 558 34.12 -0.43 3.52
CA THR A 558 33.16 0.32 4.35
C THR A 558 32.39 1.27 3.44
N ILE A 559 31.06 1.24 3.50
CA ILE A 559 30.17 2.08 2.69
C ILE A 559 29.22 2.80 3.64
N ARG A 560 29.28 4.13 3.65
CA ARG A 560 28.33 5.00 4.32
C ARG A 560 27.35 5.56 3.31
N TYR A 561 26.08 5.41 3.61
CA TYR A 561 25.01 5.77 2.71
C TYR A 561 23.90 6.52 3.45
N HIS A 562 23.12 7.29 2.69
CA HIS A 562 21.84 7.82 3.12
C HIS A 562 20.79 7.61 2.05
N VAL A 563 19.56 7.34 2.51
CA VAL A 563 18.37 7.23 1.68
C VAL A 563 17.41 8.29 2.17
N ARG A 564 16.97 9.18 1.28
CA ARG A 564 16.02 10.24 1.63
C ARG A 564 14.65 9.65 1.98
N GLY A 565 13.95 10.30 2.90
CA GLY A 565 12.54 10.00 3.14
C GLY A 565 11.64 10.58 2.05
N PHE A 566 10.39 10.16 2.02
CA PHE A 566 9.40 10.79 1.13
C PHE A 566 8.00 10.71 1.70
N ARG A 567 7.15 11.61 1.21
CA ARG A 567 5.72 11.67 1.55
C ARG A 567 4.88 11.42 0.31
N GLY A 568 3.86 10.59 0.48
CA GLY A 568 2.98 10.18 -0.60
C GLY A 568 1.51 10.28 -0.24
N CYS A 569 0.68 10.43 -1.26
CA CYS A 569 -0.77 10.36 -1.15
C CYS A 569 -1.30 9.40 -2.22
N CYS A 570 -1.90 8.29 -1.79
CA CYS A 570 -2.62 7.39 -2.69
C CYS A 570 -4.12 7.56 -2.51
N ARG A 571 -4.85 7.52 -3.62
CA ARG A 571 -6.31 7.44 -3.62
C ARG A 571 -6.72 6.22 -4.42
N ILE A 572 -7.47 5.32 -3.80
CA ILE A 572 -7.93 4.08 -4.41
C ILE A 572 -9.44 4.03 -4.30
N ASP A 573 -10.11 3.90 -5.43
CA ASP A 573 -11.56 3.76 -5.45
C ASP A 573 -11.98 2.35 -5.01
N GLU A 574 -13.18 2.24 -4.48
CA GLU A 574 -13.82 0.98 -4.12
C GLU A 574 -14.53 0.36 -5.33
N LYS A 575 -14.32 -0.94 -5.53
CA LYS A 575 -15.10 -1.81 -6.43
C LYS A 575 -16.43 -2.21 -5.78
N PRO A 576 -17.44 -2.61 -6.57
CA PRO A 576 -18.63 -3.26 -6.04
C PRO A 576 -18.26 -4.37 -5.04
N LEU A 577 -19.11 -4.58 -4.02
CA LEU A 577 -18.90 -5.55 -2.93
C LEU A 577 -17.90 -5.14 -1.84
N ASN A 578 -17.57 -3.85 -1.70
CA ASN A 578 -16.73 -3.31 -0.62
C ASN A 578 -15.26 -3.75 -0.66
N HIS A 579 -14.68 -3.80 -1.86
CA HIS A 579 -13.30 -4.21 -2.11
C HIS A 579 -12.52 -3.06 -2.75
N LEU A 580 -11.20 -3.00 -2.58
CA LEU A 580 -10.40 -2.01 -3.30
C LEU A 580 -10.35 -2.33 -4.80
N ARG A 581 -10.26 -1.30 -5.64
CA ARG A 581 -10.04 -1.47 -7.08
C ARG A 581 -8.74 -2.20 -7.38
N THR A 582 -7.74 -1.99 -6.54
CA THR A 582 -6.39 -2.52 -6.67
C THR A 582 -5.76 -2.76 -5.30
N HIS A 583 -4.72 -3.58 -5.26
CA HIS A 583 -3.93 -3.82 -4.05
C HIS A 583 -3.28 -2.53 -3.55
N LEU A 584 -3.43 -2.24 -2.25
CA LEU A 584 -2.61 -1.24 -1.58
C LEU A 584 -1.41 -1.93 -0.96
N ALA A 585 -0.20 -1.55 -1.35
CA ALA A 585 1.03 -1.99 -0.71
C ALA A 585 1.98 -0.79 -0.58
N ILE A 586 2.22 -0.34 0.65
CA ILE A 586 3.12 0.78 0.93
C ILE A 586 4.19 0.30 1.91
N GLY A 587 5.45 0.63 1.64
CA GLY A 587 6.59 0.38 2.53
C GLY A 587 7.41 -0.83 2.11
N PHE A 588 8.16 -1.42 3.04
CA PHE A 588 9.10 -2.51 2.75
C PHE A 588 8.39 -3.86 2.91
N VAL A 589 7.78 -4.32 1.82
CA VAL A 589 6.92 -5.53 1.77
C VAL A 589 7.74 -6.81 1.60
N GLN A 590 8.92 -6.73 0.99
CA GLN A 590 9.80 -7.88 0.74
C GLN A 590 10.72 -8.14 1.95
N ASP A 591 10.82 -9.41 2.33
CA ASP A 591 11.58 -10.00 3.42
C ASP A 591 11.24 -9.49 4.85
N ASN A 592 10.99 -10.42 5.76
CA ASN A 592 10.75 -10.10 7.19
C ASN A 592 11.95 -9.41 7.88
N ALA A 593 13.09 -9.27 7.20
CA ALA A 593 14.26 -8.51 7.66
C ALA A 593 14.04 -6.99 7.49
N ASP A 594 14.62 -6.15 8.34
CA ASP A 594 14.63 -4.70 8.06
C ASP A 594 15.74 -4.46 7.03
N PRO A 595 15.43 -3.89 5.84
CA PRO A 595 16.42 -3.73 4.77
C PRO A 595 17.61 -2.87 5.19
N PHE A 596 17.43 -2.06 6.22
CA PHE A 596 18.46 -1.20 6.78
C PHE A 596 18.93 -1.68 8.17
N SER A 597 18.65 -2.92 8.54
CA SER A 597 19.23 -3.50 9.75
C SER A 597 20.75 -3.44 9.64
N PRO A 598 21.46 -2.87 10.63
CA PRO A 598 22.91 -2.92 10.62
C PRO A 598 23.34 -4.39 10.59
N VAL A 599 24.26 -4.74 9.69
CA VAL A 599 24.90 -6.06 9.73
C VAL A 599 25.46 -6.22 11.14
N PRO A 600 25.02 -7.22 11.92
CA PRO A 600 25.44 -7.35 13.31
C PRO A 600 26.96 -7.39 13.34
N ARG A 601 27.56 -6.49 14.12
CA ARG A 601 29.01 -6.47 14.29
C ARG A 601 29.40 -7.85 14.81
N ARG A 602 30.09 -8.65 14.00
CA ARG A 602 30.62 -9.92 14.51
C ARG A 602 31.48 -9.59 15.74
N PRO A 603 31.25 -10.22 16.90
CA PRO A 603 32.20 -10.18 18.00
C PRO A 603 33.44 -10.98 17.56
N TYR A 604 34.25 -10.38 16.68
CA TYR A 604 35.43 -11.02 16.11
C TYR A 604 36.45 -11.37 17.18
N ARG A 605 36.46 -10.64 18.32
CA ARG A 605 37.34 -10.96 19.44
C ARG A 605 37.09 -12.37 19.96
N ASP A 606 35.86 -12.83 20.11
CA ASP A 606 35.62 -14.09 20.82
C ASP A 606 35.96 -15.31 19.97
N GLU A 607 35.54 -15.37 18.71
CA GLU A 607 35.85 -16.52 17.83
C GLU A 607 37.35 -16.60 17.48
N SER A 608 38.03 -15.46 17.28
CA SER A 608 39.45 -15.45 16.97
C SER A 608 40.33 -15.65 18.21
N ILE A 609 39.90 -15.18 19.40
CA ILE A 609 40.53 -15.54 20.68
C ILE A 609 40.33 -17.03 20.94
N GLU A 610 39.13 -17.57 20.74
CA GLU A 610 38.85 -19.00 20.98
C GLU A 610 39.61 -19.89 19.99
N ARG A 611 39.70 -19.50 18.72
CA ARG A 611 40.52 -20.19 17.71
C ARG A 611 42.02 -20.09 18.03
N ASN A 612 42.51 -18.92 18.45
CA ASN A 612 43.91 -18.76 18.88
C ASN A 612 44.21 -19.47 20.20
N MET A 613 43.25 -19.56 21.12
CA MET A 613 43.37 -20.36 22.35
C MET A 613 43.43 -21.85 22.04
N ARG A 614 42.61 -22.34 21.10
CA ARG A 614 42.68 -23.72 20.61
C ARG A 614 44.00 -24.04 19.90
N LEU A 615 44.57 -23.08 19.18
CA LEU A 615 45.88 -23.23 18.52
C LEU A 615 47.07 -23.09 19.48
N ARG A 616 46.89 -22.44 20.63
CA ARG A 616 47.92 -22.30 21.68
C ARG A 616 47.91 -23.41 22.72
N MET A 617 46.88 -24.25 22.77
CA MET A 617 46.93 -25.46 23.57
C MET A 617 47.77 -26.52 22.83
N PRO A 618 48.91 -26.97 23.38
CA PRO A 618 49.61 -28.11 22.79
C PRO A 618 48.66 -29.32 22.79
N PRO A 619 48.72 -30.18 21.76
CA PRO A 619 47.92 -31.39 21.74
C PRO A 619 48.17 -32.13 23.05
N ARG A 620 47.10 -32.48 23.78
CA ARG A 620 47.19 -33.36 24.94
C ARG A 620 47.94 -34.60 24.48
N ARG A 621 49.13 -34.83 25.04
CA ARG A 621 49.82 -36.10 24.89
C ARG A 621 48.90 -37.16 25.50
N ASP A 622 48.30 -37.97 24.65
CA ASP A 622 47.67 -39.21 25.08
C ASP A 622 48.74 -40.03 25.79
N SER A 623 48.60 -40.13 27.11
CA SER A 623 49.41 -41.05 27.92
C SER A 623 49.03 -42.49 27.55
N PRO A 624 50.00 -43.38 27.33
CA PRO A 624 49.75 -44.72 26.85
C PRO A 624 48.96 -45.52 27.89
N THR A 625 47.98 -46.25 27.38
CA THR A 625 47.20 -47.30 28.03
C THR A 625 48.07 -48.23 28.87
N THR A 626 47.93 -48.17 30.18
CA THR A 626 48.26 -49.29 31.07
C THR A 626 47.02 -50.17 31.21
N SER A 627 47.14 -51.36 30.62
CA SER A 627 46.26 -52.49 30.86
C SER A 627 46.27 -52.86 32.36
N SER A 628 45.09 -52.95 32.97
CA SER A 628 44.90 -53.70 34.20
C SER A 628 43.68 -54.61 34.05
N PRO A 629 43.83 -55.94 34.20
CA PRO A 629 42.78 -56.90 33.90
C PRO A 629 42.15 -57.45 35.18
N TYR A 630 41.15 -56.79 35.77
CA TYR A 630 40.31 -57.45 36.79
C TYR A 630 38.92 -56.83 36.89
N ALA A 631 37.93 -57.74 36.97
CA ALA A 631 36.59 -57.60 37.57
C ALA A 631 35.42 -57.76 36.58
N HIS A 632 35.13 -59.03 36.29
CA HIS A 632 33.77 -59.54 36.16
C HIS A 632 33.02 -59.47 37.50
N LEU A 633 31.68 -59.55 37.42
CA LEU A 633 30.65 -59.67 38.48
C LEU A 633 30.26 -58.31 39.07
N GLY A 634 29.00 -57.90 39.18
CA GLY A 634 27.68 -58.49 38.96
C GLY A 634 26.69 -57.36 39.31
N ALA A 635 25.55 -57.22 38.63
CA ALA A 635 24.27 -57.79 39.02
C ALA A 635 23.26 -56.65 39.24
N ALA A 636 22.10 -56.82 38.60
CA ALA A 636 20.79 -56.21 38.80
C ALA A 636 20.60 -55.17 39.92
N TYR A 637 20.05 -54.00 39.54
CA TYR A 637 18.64 -53.63 39.76
C TYR A 637 18.23 -52.52 38.79
#